data_AF-A0A3D9QWY1-F1
#
_entry.id   AF-A0A3D9QWY1-F1
#
_cell.length_a   1.000
_cell.length_b   1.000
_cell.length_c   1.000
_cell.angle_alpha   90.00
_cell.angle_beta   90.00
_cell.angle_gamma   90.00
#
_symmetry.space_group_name_H-M   'P 1'
#
loop_
_entity.id
_entity.type
_entity.pdbx_description
1 polymer ?
#
loop_
_entity_poly.entity_id
_entity_poly.type
_entity_poly.pdbx_seq_one_letter_code
_entity_poly.pdbx_strand_id
1 'polypeptide(L)'
;MTSLSIRGKRSRIAAAALLLIALLSVLAVRSDWFVQRAVQFDTKGQLLVVANDRYEIAFQKTNGGIAYVRDKAVGKNITVGNRKGALWWAFLEDNTSINSAEGASKFSYEWQKSTSRLLLHYSGKLGVDVTASFDESSQIRLSADVVNNTAQTLQSFRFPYELKFAADDVLDGMLPMLPGAKLKPAFFKENNAYVDQYPGVMFAAYTALRTSGGNLAVYDISEKPTITTELGFKNQSDDAGSSAFVHEYNIWSAPQAHWQSPVVVLEVGSDYPASIASYRMLNGIDKYRSLADKLGSDLRHTAELPMLKLDVAALGKETWSTLASRYVDMLPYSGMLHLVGFQTGGHDENYPDFIPPDPKWGGAKAFDYFIKHAKEKGNQIVPYTNFSWWGVHAKALAKLPDGVKLDDIVVKKPNGTLMKEDYGEHSGYVMNMNDSFVTNRIAEEHKKLLDAGVSGIFEDQWGIRNAPFMKDGVQPDNTDAWSAYFEGVRNYFVNAGAKQRMYTEDGTDVLAGDSIGFMGTNYLWDLLGYRKNTATYTDYYPLAGMLMRDKVMFYQHNLAAETMTDNKDMLRWNAAMGYNLSGDLYTGVANPWIELIGVFQKVVLAGYADQVVQSYDSIDPTTTRTDFGTYTVIANWDTGNGYVLDDQTTLSSGGFDIAAKDGSVRAGSYTRYNGYNLDPGEHYLAESRSKDEIRLYQPIGSDTTVRFRSGEGWAHAIAAAYDVSGKKLVDLPVTENGEFVQVDYIASINKHKTAYIALTPSKSASTVKDIPFHKVKELTNLALRQPFESSTNANTELVAKLAGDGDDFTYWESVSNKFPQELIVDLGDSKQVQKLVLKLPPLDAWGARDQGIEVQGSEDGEHFKVIAANKAYTFDPAKANTVEAQLAAPASVRYVRLVFTSNTGWPAAQISELQVYGSS
;
A
#
# COMPACT_ATOMS: atom_id res chain seq x y z
N MET A 1 74.17 18.36 19.57
CA MET A 1 73.45 17.14 20.02
C MET A 1 72.07 17.10 19.38
N THR A 2 71.94 16.72 18.11
CA THR A 2 70.62 16.58 17.43
C THR A 2 70.82 15.91 16.06
N SER A 3 71.13 14.62 16.02
CA SER A 3 71.00 13.84 14.77
C SER A 3 70.75 12.33 14.96
N LEU A 4 70.97 11.78 16.15
CA LEU A 4 70.76 10.35 16.43
C LEU A 4 69.31 9.96 16.83
N SER A 5 68.42 10.92 17.11
CA SER A 5 67.06 10.64 17.61
C SER A 5 66.01 10.37 16.51
N ILE A 6 66.24 10.83 15.28
CA ILE A 6 65.21 10.80 14.21
C ILE A 6 65.23 9.47 13.43
N ARG A 7 66.39 8.80 13.30
CA ARG A 7 66.49 7.50 12.61
C ARG A 7 65.82 6.35 13.38
N GLY A 8 65.88 6.36 14.71
CA GLY A 8 65.28 5.33 15.56
C GLY A 8 63.74 5.40 15.65
N LYS A 9 63.14 6.58 15.50
CA LYS A 9 61.67 6.73 15.45
C LYS A 9 61.09 6.28 14.11
N ARG A 10 61.74 6.59 12.98
CA ARG A 10 61.28 6.13 11.65
C ARG A 10 61.39 4.62 11.46
N SER A 11 62.44 3.96 11.99
CA SER A 11 62.54 2.50 11.90
C SER A 11 61.52 1.77 12.77
N ARG A 12 61.17 2.33 13.94
CA ARG A 12 60.13 1.76 14.82
C ARG A 12 58.73 1.91 14.25
N ILE A 13 58.42 3.03 13.59
CA ILE A 13 57.12 3.23 12.92
C ILE A 13 57.02 2.32 11.68
N ALA A 14 58.09 2.18 10.89
CA ALA A 14 58.11 1.25 9.77
C ALA A 14 58.00 -0.22 10.21
N ALA A 15 58.68 -0.61 11.29
CA ALA A 15 58.57 -1.95 11.86
C ALA A 15 57.17 -2.22 12.44
N ALA A 16 56.55 -1.23 13.11
CA ALA A 16 55.19 -1.35 13.61
C ALA A 16 54.16 -1.44 12.47
N ALA A 17 54.34 -0.67 11.39
CA ALA A 17 53.50 -0.77 10.20
C ALA A 17 53.65 -2.12 9.48
N LEU A 18 54.87 -2.64 9.35
CA LEU A 18 55.11 -3.98 8.80
C LEU A 18 54.55 -5.10 9.69
N LEU A 19 54.64 -4.96 11.01
CA LEU A 19 54.00 -5.87 11.97
C LEU A 19 52.48 -5.81 11.89
N LEU A 20 51.88 -4.63 11.72
CA LEU A 20 50.45 -4.47 11.57
C LEU A 20 49.96 -5.05 10.23
N ILE A 21 50.69 -4.81 9.14
CA ILE A 21 50.42 -5.42 7.84
C ILE A 21 50.58 -6.93 7.94
N ALA A 22 51.62 -7.45 8.58
CA ALA A 22 51.79 -8.88 8.80
C ALA A 22 50.71 -9.47 9.70
N LEU A 23 50.23 -8.76 10.74
CA LEU A 23 49.14 -9.21 11.60
C LEU A 23 47.80 -9.22 10.85
N LEU A 24 47.53 -8.20 10.04
CA LEU A 24 46.35 -8.13 9.17
C LEU A 24 46.41 -9.20 8.08
N SER A 25 47.59 -9.48 7.54
CA SER A 25 47.83 -10.59 6.61
C SER A 25 47.59 -11.94 7.28
N VAL A 26 48.06 -12.12 8.53
CA VAL A 26 47.85 -13.35 9.31
C VAL A 26 46.39 -13.50 9.75
N LEU A 27 45.68 -12.40 10.02
CA LEU A 27 44.24 -12.41 10.32
C LEU A 27 43.40 -12.71 9.07
N ALA A 28 43.74 -12.15 7.91
CA ALA A 28 43.12 -12.48 6.62
C ALA A 28 43.40 -13.94 6.21
N VAL A 29 44.65 -14.40 6.35
CA VAL A 29 45.02 -15.81 6.13
C VAL A 29 44.35 -16.73 7.14
N ARG A 30 44.12 -16.30 8.38
CA ARG A 30 43.38 -17.08 9.39
C ARG A 30 41.89 -17.11 9.13
N SER A 31 41.26 -16.01 8.68
CA SER A 31 39.84 -16.03 8.29
C SER A 31 39.61 -16.97 7.11
N ASP A 32 40.50 -16.95 6.11
CA ASP A 32 40.45 -17.87 4.96
C ASP A 32 40.59 -19.35 5.39
N TRP A 33 41.37 -19.62 6.45
CA TRP A 33 41.54 -20.97 7.01
C TRP A 33 40.31 -21.48 7.81
N PHE A 34 39.53 -20.59 8.43
CA PHE A 34 38.32 -20.98 9.17
C PHE A 34 37.13 -21.25 8.24
N VAL A 35 36.94 -20.43 7.20
CA VAL A 35 35.93 -20.65 6.14
C VAL A 35 36.16 -22.01 5.44
N GLN A 36 37.43 -22.40 5.23
CA GLN A 36 37.82 -23.67 4.63
C GLN A 36 37.40 -24.95 5.38
N ARG A 37 37.07 -24.86 6.68
CA ARG A 37 36.53 -26.00 7.45
C ARG A 37 35.00 -26.05 7.47
N ALA A 38 34.32 -24.94 7.15
CA ALA A 38 32.87 -24.82 7.25
C ALA A 38 32.13 -25.37 6.03
N VAL A 39 32.71 -25.27 4.83
CA VAL A 39 32.13 -25.77 3.57
C VAL A 39 32.77 -27.10 3.16
N GLN A 40 31.95 -28.10 2.94
CA GLN A 40 32.33 -29.45 2.51
C GLN A 40 31.91 -29.66 1.06
N PHE A 41 32.82 -30.16 0.24
CA PHE A 41 32.56 -30.63 -1.12
C PHE A 41 32.84 -32.13 -1.20
N ASP A 42 31.89 -32.88 -1.72
CA ASP A 42 32.00 -34.31 -1.95
C ASP A 42 31.38 -34.68 -3.30
N THR A 43 31.76 -35.83 -3.84
CA THR A 43 31.10 -36.38 -5.02
C THR A 43 30.44 -37.71 -4.70
N LYS A 44 29.11 -37.76 -4.79
CA LYS A 44 28.29 -38.92 -4.40
C LYS A 44 27.57 -39.46 -5.63
N GLY A 45 28.07 -40.56 -6.20
CA GLY A 45 27.54 -41.12 -7.44
C GLY A 45 27.61 -40.10 -8.58
N GLN A 46 26.45 -39.75 -9.15
CA GLN A 46 26.28 -38.76 -10.22
C GLN A 46 26.11 -37.32 -9.70
N LEU A 47 26.33 -37.07 -8.40
CA LEU A 47 26.13 -35.76 -7.79
C LEU A 47 27.44 -35.12 -7.33
N LEU A 48 27.49 -33.79 -7.46
CA LEU A 48 28.43 -32.87 -6.83
C LEU A 48 27.70 -32.27 -5.64
N VAL A 49 28.13 -32.59 -4.41
CA VAL A 49 27.41 -32.21 -3.19
C VAL A 49 28.24 -31.19 -2.43
N VAL A 50 27.64 -30.04 -2.15
CA VAL A 50 28.22 -28.98 -1.32
C VAL A 50 27.36 -28.80 -0.09
N ALA A 51 27.97 -28.69 1.08
CA ALA A 51 27.23 -28.55 2.33
C ALA A 51 28.01 -27.77 3.38
N ASN A 52 27.28 -27.07 4.25
CA ASN A 52 27.79 -26.48 5.49
C ASN A 52 26.88 -26.91 6.65
N ASP A 53 26.89 -26.26 7.81
CA ASP A 53 26.02 -26.65 8.93
C ASP A 53 24.54 -26.28 8.74
N ARG A 54 24.22 -25.42 7.76
CA ARG A 54 22.88 -24.89 7.48
C ARG A 54 22.16 -25.62 6.35
N TYR A 55 22.86 -25.95 5.27
CA TYR A 55 22.25 -26.57 4.09
C TYR A 55 23.12 -27.65 3.45
N GLU A 56 22.49 -28.42 2.56
CA GLU A 56 23.15 -29.27 1.57
C GLU A 56 22.52 -28.98 0.19
N ILE A 57 23.35 -28.76 -0.82
CA ILE A 57 22.92 -28.60 -2.22
C ILE A 57 23.67 -29.62 -3.07
N ALA A 58 22.97 -30.23 -4.03
CA ALA A 58 23.57 -31.14 -4.98
C ALA A 58 23.35 -30.68 -6.42
N PHE A 59 24.40 -30.77 -7.23
CA PHE A 59 24.38 -30.54 -8.67
C PHE A 59 24.65 -31.86 -9.41
N GLN A 60 24.10 -32.02 -10.60
CA GLN A 60 24.32 -33.17 -11.46
C GLN A 60 25.71 -33.10 -12.10
N LYS A 61 26.48 -34.20 -12.05
CA LYS A 61 27.81 -34.31 -12.67
C LYS A 61 27.80 -34.25 -14.19
N THR A 62 26.66 -34.50 -14.82
CA THR A 62 26.55 -34.61 -16.28
C THR A 62 26.25 -33.27 -16.95
N ASN A 63 25.62 -32.34 -16.24
CA ASN A 63 25.13 -31.10 -16.83
C ASN A 63 25.03 -29.92 -15.84
N GLY A 64 25.45 -30.09 -14.58
CA GLY A 64 25.43 -29.04 -13.56
C GLY A 64 24.04 -28.62 -13.06
N GLY A 65 22.95 -29.27 -13.49
CA GLY A 65 21.61 -28.98 -12.97
C GLY A 65 21.53 -29.19 -11.46
N ILE A 66 20.83 -28.31 -10.74
CA ILE A 66 20.53 -28.52 -9.32
C ILE A 66 19.61 -29.75 -9.21
N ALA A 67 20.01 -30.72 -8.41
CA ALA A 67 19.27 -31.94 -8.13
C ALA A 67 18.38 -31.79 -6.89
N TYR A 68 18.85 -31.07 -5.87
CA TYR A 68 18.06 -30.67 -4.70
C TYR A 68 18.79 -29.59 -3.89
N VAL A 69 18.01 -28.87 -3.10
CA VAL A 69 18.45 -28.02 -1.99
C VAL A 69 17.76 -28.54 -0.73
N ARG A 70 18.53 -28.75 0.33
CA ARG A 70 18.09 -29.31 1.61
C ARG A 70 18.38 -28.34 2.74
N ASP A 71 17.38 -28.10 3.56
CA ASP A 71 17.55 -27.48 4.87
C ASP A 71 18.04 -28.53 5.87
N LYS A 72 19.22 -28.32 6.46
CA LYS A 72 19.77 -29.28 7.44
C LYS A 72 19.11 -29.18 8.80
N ALA A 73 18.48 -28.05 9.15
CA ALA A 73 17.74 -27.93 10.40
C ALA A 73 16.50 -28.84 10.40
N VAL A 74 15.84 -28.97 9.24
CA VAL A 74 14.66 -29.84 9.06
C VAL A 74 15.06 -31.26 8.61
N GLY A 75 16.19 -31.39 7.90
CA GLY A 75 16.67 -32.67 7.37
C GLY A 75 15.94 -33.14 6.12
N LYS A 76 15.17 -32.27 5.46
CA LYS A 76 14.38 -32.58 4.25
C LYS A 76 14.77 -31.68 3.08
N ASN A 77 14.59 -32.20 1.87
CA ASN A 77 14.77 -31.41 0.66
C ASN A 77 13.62 -30.40 0.55
N ILE A 78 13.96 -29.14 0.30
CA ILE A 78 12.99 -28.09 -0.06
C ILE A 78 12.67 -28.21 -1.55
N THR A 79 13.68 -28.50 -2.37
CA THR A 79 13.55 -28.58 -3.82
C THR A 79 13.85 -29.98 -4.34
N VAL A 80 13.24 -30.32 -5.47
CA VAL A 80 13.37 -31.61 -6.17
C VAL A 80 14.11 -31.47 -7.52
N GLY A 81 14.89 -30.40 -7.63
CA GLY A 81 15.78 -30.11 -8.75
C GLY A 81 15.17 -29.22 -9.84
N ASN A 82 15.97 -28.83 -10.82
CA ASN A 82 15.51 -28.01 -11.94
C ASN A 82 14.59 -28.79 -12.88
N ARG A 83 13.67 -28.10 -13.54
CA ARG A 83 12.89 -28.70 -14.63
C ARG A 83 13.81 -29.18 -15.75
N LYS A 84 13.55 -30.40 -16.24
CA LYS A 84 14.39 -31.15 -17.18
C LYS A 84 15.86 -31.35 -16.73
N GLY A 85 16.19 -31.07 -15.47
CA GLY A 85 17.56 -31.12 -14.97
C GLY A 85 18.50 -30.07 -15.58
N ALA A 86 17.97 -29.01 -16.21
CA ALA A 86 18.75 -27.92 -16.79
C ALA A 86 18.96 -26.81 -15.75
N LEU A 87 20.21 -26.44 -15.47
CA LEU A 87 20.53 -25.30 -14.59
C LEU A 87 20.10 -23.95 -15.20
N TRP A 88 20.26 -23.82 -16.50
CA TRP A 88 19.90 -22.63 -17.28
C TRP A 88 19.26 -23.01 -18.61
N TRP A 89 18.44 -22.10 -19.13
CA TRP A 89 17.79 -22.21 -20.45
C TRP A 89 17.70 -20.83 -21.11
N ALA A 90 18.17 -20.74 -22.35
CA ALA A 90 18.28 -19.52 -23.12
C ALA A 90 17.39 -19.58 -24.37
N PHE A 91 16.76 -18.46 -24.76
CA PHE A 91 15.89 -18.36 -25.92
C PHE A 91 16.41 -17.33 -26.93
N LEU A 92 16.46 -17.71 -28.20
CA LEU A 92 16.88 -16.86 -29.32
C LEU A 92 15.67 -16.14 -29.93
N GLU A 93 15.93 -15.09 -30.70
CA GLU A 93 14.92 -14.26 -31.36
C GLU A 93 13.94 -15.04 -32.25
N ASP A 94 14.37 -16.13 -32.89
CA ASP A 94 13.48 -17.03 -33.67
C ASP A 94 12.67 -18.03 -32.82
N ASN A 95 12.70 -17.89 -31.49
CA ASN A 95 12.11 -18.79 -30.49
C ASN A 95 12.73 -20.18 -30.40
N THR A 96 13.86 -20.44 -31.09
CA THR A 96 14.67 -21.62 -30.76
C THR A 96 15.35 -21.45 -29.41
N SER A 97 15.73 -22.56 -28.78
CA SER A 97 16.26 -22.51 -27.43
C SER A 97 17.45 -23.45 -27.23
N ILE A 98 18.29 -23.11 -26.27
CA ILE A 98 19.50 -23.83 -25.89
C ILE A 98 19.50 -23.95 -24.38
N ASN A 99 19.79 -25.13 -23.85
CA ASN A 99 19.85 -25.36 -22.41
C ASN A 99 21.08 -26.19 -22.00
N SER A 100 21.29 -26.25 -20.70
CA SER A 100 22.41 -26.96 -20.08
C SER A 100 22.29 -28.50 -20.12
N ALA A 101 21.11 -29.07 -20.36
CA ALA A 101 20.87 -30.52 -20.22
C ALA A 101 20.88 -31.31 -21.55
N GLU A 102 20.47 -30.72 -22.67
CA GLU A 102 20.16 -31.45 -23.92
C GLU A 102 21.37 -31.66 -24.87
N GLY A 103 22.59 -31.86 -24.35
CA GLY A 103 23.78 -32.22 -25.15
C GLY A 103 24.27 -31.15 -26.14
N ALA A 104 23.65 -29.97 -26.16
CA ALA A 104 24.04 -28.82 -26.98
C ALA A 104 25.31 -28.12 -26.48
N SER A 105 25.75 -28.45 -25.27
CA SER A 105 26.97 -27.93 -24.66
C SER A 105 27.88 -29.06 -24.18
N LYS A 106 29.19 -28.92 -24.38
CA LYS A 106 30.18 -29.74 -23.66
C LYS A 106 30.29 -29.17 -22.26
N PHE A 107 29.94 -29.99 -21.27
CA PHE A 107 29.95 -29.64 -19.87
C PHE A 107 31.23 -30.13 -19.17
N SER A 108 31.77 -29.28 -18.30
CA SER A 108 32.81 -29.65 -17.32
C SER A 108 32.63 -28.84 -16.05
N TYR A 109 33.28 -29.25 -14.96
CA TYR A 109 33.21 -28.55 -13.69
C TYR A 109 34.56 -28.52 -12.98
N GLU A 110 34.75 -27.53 -12.12
CA GLU A 110 35.93 -27.36 -11.27
C GLU A 110 35.51 -26.96 -9.85
N TRP A 111 36.00 -27.68 -8.84
CA TRP A 111 35.87 -27.26 -7.45
C TRP A 111 37.13 -26.50 -7.00
N GLN A 112 36.96 -25.21 -6.71
CA GLN A 112 37.99 -24.33 -6.19
C GLN A 112 37.94 -24.29 -4.67
N LYS A 113 38.71 -25.18 -4.04
CA LYS A 113 38.74 -25.34 -2.57
C LYS A 113 39.18 -24.09 -1.80
N SER A 114 40.04 -23.24 -2.36
CA SER A 114 40.55 -22.04 -1.66
C SER A 114 39.50 -20.94 -1.50
N THR A 115 38.52 -20.89 -2.41
CA THR A 115 37.49 -19.85 -2.46
C THR A 115 36.09 -20.42 -2.23
N SER A 116 35.98 -21.73 -1.97
CA SER A 116 34.72 -22.46 -1.85
C SER A 116 33.78 -22.18 -3.03
N ARG A 117 34.30 -22.33 -4.26
CA ARG A 117 33.53 -22.11 -5.49
C ARG A 117 33.44 -23.38 -6.32
N LEU A 118 32.26 -23.66 -6.84
CA LEU A 118 32.03 -24.64 -7.89
C LEU A 118 31.83 -23.89 -9.21
N LEU A 119 32.76 -24.08 -10.14
CA LEU A 119 32.68 -23.55 -11.49
C LEU A 119 32.07 -24.61 -12.41
N LEU A 120 31.12 -24.21 -13.25
CA LEU A 120 30.38 -25.05 -14.17
C LEU A 120 30.51 -24.46 -15.57
N HIS A 121 31.25 -25.15 -16.44
CA HIS A 121 31.63 -24.65 -17.76
C HIS A 121 30.83 -25.35 -18.84
N TYR A 122 30.18 -24.56 -19.69
CA TYR A 122 29.39 -25.01 -20.83
C TYR A 122 29.96 -24.36 -22.10
N SER A 123 30.41 -25.18 -23.06
CA SER A 123 30.88 -24.69 -24.36
C SER A 123 30.01 -25.20 -25.50
N GLY A 124 29.84 -24.43 -26.56
CA GLY A 124 29.02 -24.80 -27.71
C GLY A 124 28.42 -23.59 -28.39
N LYS A 125 27.14 -23.70 -28.79
CA LYS A 125 26.37 -22.59 -29.38
C LYS A 125 26.26 -21.38 -28.44
N LEU A 126 26.29 -21.61 -27.13
CA LEU A 126 26.52 -20.60 -26.12
C LEU A 126 27.74 -21.03 -25.29
N GLY A 127 28.63 -20.09 -25.01
CA GLY A 127 29.58 -20.23 -23.91
C GLY A 127 28.87 -19.77 -22.65
N VAL A 128 28.78 -20.63 -21.63
CA VAL A 128 28.21 -20.25 -20.34
C VAL A 128 29.15 -20.72 -19.24
N ASP A 129 29.59 -19.81 -18.39
CA ASP A 129 30.34 -20.14 -17.18
C ASP A 129 29.49 -19.76 -15.97
N VAL A 130 29.05 -20.76 -15.21
CA VAL A 130 28.33 -20.54 -13.96
C VAL A 130 29.29 -20.68 -12.78
N THR A 131 29.26 -19.68 -11.90
CA THR A 131 29.96 -19.71 -10.62
C THR A 131 28.95 -19.90 -9.49
N ALA A 132 29.06 -21.00 -8.75
CA ALA A 132 28.36 -21.18 -7.48
C ALA A 132 29.34 -20.97 -6.32
N SER A 133 29.08 -19.96 -5.48
CA SER A 133 29.90 -19.61 -4.31
C SER A 133 29.21 -19.97 -3.01
N PHE A 134 29.99 -20.48 -2.06
CA PHE A 134 29.51 -21.01 -0.78
C PHE A 134 30.37 -20.47 0.37
N ASP A 135 29.74 -20.24 1.51
CA ASP A 135 30.39 -19.86 2.77
C ASP A 135 29.67 -20.53 3.96
N GLU A 136 29.94 -20.11 5.20
CA GLU A 136 29.26 -20.61 6.40
C GLU A 136 27.81 -20.11 6.59
N SER A 137 27.34 -19.17 5.77
CA SER A 137 26.01 -18.59 5.88
C SER A 137 24.93 -19.53 5.34
N SER A 138 23.67 -19.09 5.41
CA SER A 138 22.55 -19.78 4.78
C SER A 138 22.43 -19.50 3.27
N GLN A 139 23.35 -18.75 2.67
CA GLN A 139 23.26 -18.27 1.30
C GLN A 139 24.11 -19.10 0.34
N ILE A 140 23.55 -19.41 -0.82
CA ILE A 140 24.25 -19.95 -1.98
C ILE A 140 24.16 -18.89 -3.07
N ARG A 141 25.31 -18.48 -3.62
CA ARG A 141 25.36 -17.41 -4.63
C ARG A 141 25.68 -17.98 -5.99
N LEU A 142 24.84 -17.70 -6.98
CA LEU A 142 24.96 -18.18 -8.35
C LEU A 142 25.09 -16.98 -9.30
N SER A 143 26.02 -17.04 -10.24
CA SER A 143 26.10 -16.07 -11.35
C SER A 143 26.45 -16.79 -12.65
N ALA A 144 25.97 -16.29 -13.77
CA ALA A 144 26.26 -16.81 -15.10
C ALA A 144 26.94 -15.74 -15.96
N ASP A 145 28.02 -16.13 -16.60
CA ASP A 145 28.72 -15.38 -17.64
C ASP A 145 28.42 -16.05 -18.99
N VAL A 146 27.87 -15.30 -19.95
CA VAL A 146 27.29 -15.84 -21.18
C VAL A 146 27.91 -15.16 -22.39
N VAL A 147 28.48 -15.96 -23.28
CA VAL A 147 28.96 -15.54 -24.60
C VAL A 147 28.03 -16.12 -25.67
N ASN A 148 27.38 -15.23 -26.43
CA ASN A 148 26.45 -15.63 -27.48
C ASN A 148 27.19 -16.07 -28.76
N ASN A 149 27.59 -17.33 -28.83
CA ASN A 149 28.24 -17.89 -30.02
C ASN A 149 27.27 -18.29 -31.15
N THR A 150 25.99 -17.91 -31.05
CA THR A 150 25.00 -18.18 -32.10
C THR A 150 25.04 -17.10 -33.19
N ALA A 151 24.32 -17.34 -34.28
CA ALA A 151 24.10 -16.33 -35.33
C ALA A 151 22.91 -15.40 -35.04
N GLN A 152 22.21 -15.59 -33.91
CA GLN A 152 20.98 -14.88 -33.56
C GLN A 152 21.13 -14.11 -32.26
N THR A 153 20.27 -13.11 -32.06
CA THR A 153 20.19 -12.40 -30.79
C THR A 153 19.58 -13.29 -29.72
N LEU A 154 20.16 -13.26 -28.52
CA LEU A 154 19.62 -13.91 -27.34
C LEU A 154 18.63 -12.95 -26.66
N GLN A 155 17.39 -13.37 -26.49
CA GLN A 155 16.28 -12.54 -26.00
C GLN A 155 15.88 -12.81 -24.54
N SER A 156 16.19 -14.01 -24.01
CA SER A 156 16.02 -14.29 -22.59
C SER A 156 17.00 -15.35 -22.09
N PHE A 157 17.32 -15.27 -20.80
CA PHE A 157 18.15 -16.25 -20.10
C PHE A 157 17.52 -16.59 -18.75
N ARG A 158 17.12 -17.84 -18.58
CA ARG A 158 16.45 -18.34 -17.37
C ARG A 158 17.45 -19.01 -16.45
N PHE A 159 17.62 -18.49 -15.24
CA PHE A 159 18.68 -18.93 -14.34
C PHE A 159 18.43 -18.53 -12.87
N PRO A 160 18.46 -19.48 -11.91
CA PRO A 160 18.40 -20.92 -12.13
C PRO A 160 17.04 -21.31 -12.75
N TYR A 161 17.06 -22.16 -13.76
CA TYR A 161 15.86 -22.49 -14.52
C TYR A 161 14.88 -23.35 -13.73
N GLU A 162 13.68 -22.81 -13.48
CA GLU A 162 12.51 -23.50 -12.90
C GLU A 162 12.87 -24.52 -11.80
N LEU A 163 13.38 -24.01 -10.67
CA LEU A 163 13.75 -24.83 -9.52
C LEU A 163 12.49 -25.38 -8.84
N LYS A 164 12.26 -26.69 -8.97
CA LYS A 164 11.01 -27.34 -8.59
C LYS A 164 10.93 -27.69 -7.12
N PHE A 165 9.71 -27.75 -6.60
CA PHE A 165 9.34 -28.20 -5.27
C PHE A 165 7.98 -28.91 -5.32
N ALA A 166 7.70 -29.75 -4.31
CA ALA A 166 6.42 -30.44 -4.21
C ALA A 166 5.32 -29.47 -3.78
N ALA A 167 4.22 -29.39 -4.54
CA ALA A 167 3.11 -28.49 -4.25
C ALA A 167 2.42 -28.81 -2.91
N ASP A 168 2.38 -30.10 -2.54
CA ASP A 168 1.75 -30.55 -1.29
C ASP A 168 2.49 -30.13 -0.02
N ASP A 169 3.79 -29.85 -0.13
CA ASP A 169 4.63 -29.43 0.99
C ASP A 169 4.55 -27.92 1.28
N VAL A 170 3.94 -27.14 0.38
CA VAL A 170 3.92 -25.67 0.50
C VAL A 170 3.00 -25.21 1.62
N LEU A 171 3.54 -24.37 2.52
CA LEU A 171 2.80 -23.67 3.56
C LEU A 171 2.33 -22.29 3.08
N ASP A 172 3.18 -21.58 2.35
CA ASP A 172 2.84 -20.38 1.57
C ASP A 172 4.02 -19.96 0.67
N GLY A 173 3.73 -19.09 -0.30
CA GLY A 173 4.74 -18.43 -1.13
C GLY A 173 4.59 -16.91 -1.11
N MET A 174 5.69 -16.20 -1.32
CA MET A 174 5.75 -14.74 -1.26
C MET A 174 6.09 -14.15 -2.62
N LEU A 175 5.25 -13.23 -3.08
CA LEU A 175 5.46 -12.41 -4.26
C LEU A 175 5.66 -10.93 -3.86
N PRO A 176 6.61 -10.21 -4.48
CA PRO A 176 6.91 -8.82 -4.19
C PRO A 176 5.99 -7.89 -4.97
N MET A 177 4.68 -8.10 -4.87
CA MET A 177 3.66 -7.16 -5.35
C MET A 177 3.29 -6.22 -4.21
N LEU A 178 3.23 -4.90 -4.42
CA LEU A 178 3.16 -3.94 -3.30
C LEU A 178 1.88 -4.15 -2.44
N PRO A 179 1.95 -4.25 -1.09
CA PRO A 179 3.15 -4.28 -0.26
C PRO A 179 3.76 -5.68 -0.09
N GLY A 180 3.02 -6.74 -0.40
CA GLY A 180 3.47 -8.12 -0.48
C GLY A 180 2.25 -9.03 -0.69
N ALA A 181 2.36 -10.02 -1.58
CA ALA A 181 1.32 -11.02 -1.82
C ALA A 181 1.78 -12.38 -1.29
N LYS A 182 1.13 -12.86 -0.23
CA LYS A 182 1.37 -14.17 0.37
C LYS A 182 0.37 -15.18 -0.18
N LEU A 183 0.83 -16.03 -1.10
CA LEU A 183 0.05 -17.09 -1.72
C LEU A 183 -0.21 -18.24 -0.74
N LYS A 184 -1.47 -18.64 -0.63
CA LYS A 184 -1.95 -19.77 0.19
C LYS A 184 -1.56 -21.12 -0.41
N PRO A 185 -1.52 -22.20 0.40
CA PRO A 185 -1.26 -23.57 -0.10
C PRO A 185 -2.16 -23.99 -1.28
N ALA A 186 -3.42 -23.56 -1.25
CA ALA A 186 -4.40 -23.87 -2.30
C ALA A 186 -3.95 -23.41 -3.69
N PHE A 187 -3.21 -22.30 -3.79
CA PHE A 187 -2.64 -21.82 -5.06
C PHE A 187 -1.83 -22.93 -5.75
N PHE A 188 -0.94 -23.56 -4.98
CA PHE A 188 -0.01 -24.57 -5.49
C PHE A 188 -0.74 -25.89 -5.77
N LYS A 189 -1.61 -26.33 -4.86
CA LYS A 189 -2.36 -27.60 -4.98
C LYS A 189 -3.35 -27.62 -6.13
N GLU A 190 -3.93 -26.47 -6.46
CA GLU A 190 -4.93 -26.33 -7.53
C GLU A 190 -4.32 -25.97 -8.89
N ASN A 191 -3.02 -26.21 -9.05
CA ASN A 191 -2.32 -26.11 -10.34
C ASN A 191 -2.27 -24.68 -10.93
N ASN A 192 -2.27 -23.64 -10.08
CA ASN A 192 -2.23 -22.24 -10.53
C ASN A 192 -0.80 -21.78 -10.91
N ALA A 193 -0.70 -20.63 -11.56
CA ALA A 193 0.56 -19.96 -11.88
C ALA A 193 0.39 -18.44 -11.84
N TYR A 194 1.45 -17.74 -11.43
CA TYR A 194 1.56 -16.29 -11.47
C TYR A 194 3.01 -15.92 -11.69
N VAL A 195 3.26 -15.14 -12.74
CA VAL A 195 4.58 -14.61 -13.09
C VAL A 195 4.35 -13.20 -13.60
N ASP A 196 5.19 -12.26 -13.16
CA ASP A 196 5.18 -10.90 -13.67
C ASP A 196 6.58 -10.28 -13.55
N GLN A 197 6.74 -9.09 -14.13
CA GLN A 197 8.02 -8.47 -14.35
C GLN A 197 8.45 -7.56 -13.19
N TYR A 198 9.74 -7.65 -12.83
CA TYR A 198 10.50 -6.65 -12.10
C TYR A 198 11.47 -5.94 -13.05
N PRO A 199 11.64 -4.61 -12.98
CA PRO A 199 10.81 -3.65 -12.26
C PRO A 199 9.46 -3.44 -12.98
N GLY A 200 8.42 -3.21 -12.19
CA GLY A 200 7.04 -3.06 -12.67
C GLY A 200 6.07 -3.58 -11.62
N VAL A 201 5.21 -4.53 -12.01
CA VAL A 201 4.26 -5.19 -11.10
C VAL A 201 4.95 -5.80 -9.88
N MET A 202 6.13 -6.39 -10.09
CA MET A 202 7.01 -6.81 -9.02
C MET A 202 7.89 -5.63 -8.61
N PHE A 203 7.80 -5.19 -7.36
CA PHE A 203 8.56 -4.03 -6.87
C PHE A 203 10.01 -4.38 -6.47
N ALA A 204 10.34 -5.66 -6.34
CA ALA A 204 11.67 -6.13 -5.96
C ALA A 204 12.01 -7.44 -6.69
N ALA A 205 13.30 -7.69 -6.95
CA ALA A 205 13.78 -8.95 -7.51
C ALA A 205 13.86 -10.05 -6.44
N TYR A 206 12.73 -10.40 -5.84
CA TYR A 206 12.67 -11.28 -4.66
C TYR A 206 11.45 -12.19 -4.69
N THR A 207 11.64 -13.50 -4.47
CA THR A 207 10.57 -14.46 -4.20
C THR A 207 10.96 -15.36 -3.05
N ALA A 208 10.00 -15.87 -2.29
CA ALA A 208 10.30 -16.81 -1.21
C ALA A 208 9.19 -17.82 -0.98
N LEU A 209 9.52 -18.95 -0.38
CA LEU A 209 8.63 -20.07 -0.17
C LEU A 209 8.88 -20.67 1.21
N ARG A 210 7.80 -21.03 1.91
CA ARG A 210 7.85 -21.88 3.11
C ARG A 210 7.24 -23.22 2.82
N THR A 211 7.92 -24.28 3.24
CA THR A 211 7.46 -25.66 3.06
C THR A 211 7.57 -26.45 4.35
N SER A 212 6.94 -27.63 4.38
CA SER A 212 7.12 -28.62 5.44
C SER A 212 8.57 -29.12 5.56
N GLY A 213 9.39 -28.89 4.52
CA GLY A 213 10.80 -29.27 4.42
C GLY A 213 11.81 -28.17 4.72
N GLY A 214 11.36 -26.94 5.02
CA GLY A 214 12.21 -25.77 5.24
C GLY A 214 11.80 -24.59 4.37
N ASN A 215 12.55 -23.49 4.47
CA ASN A 215 12.28 -22.25 3.76
C ASN A 215 13.34 -21.99 2.67
N LEU A 216 12.93 -21.33 1.58
CA LEU A 216 13.84 -20.91 0.53
C LEU A 216 13.43 -19.54 -0.01
N ALA A 217 14.35 -18.58 0.01
CA ALA A 217 14.22 -17.33 -0.73
C ALA A 217 15.14 -17.36 -1.97
N VAL A 218 14.66 -16.80 -3.07
CA VAL A 218 15.38 -16.64 -4.34
C VAL A 218 15.29 -15.18 -4.74
N TYR A 219 16.44 -14.52 -4.83
CA TYR A 219 16.49 -13.08 -5.13
C TYR A 219 17.80 -12.67 -5.78
N ASP A 220 17.77 -11.55 -6.50
CA ASP A 220 18.96 -10.97 -7.11
C ASP A 220 19.66 -9.98 -6.18
N ILE A 221 20.98 -9.91 -6.32
CA ILE A 221 21.76 -8.75 -5.91
C ILE A 221 21.81 -7.82 -7.11
N SER A 222 21.00 -6.77 -7.04
CA SER A 222 20.80 -5.76 -8.07
C SER A 222 22.03 -4.86 -8.19
N GLU A 223 22.50 -4.71 -9.43
CA GLU A 223 23.51 -3.74 -9.83
C GLU A 223 22.90 -2.74 -10.83
N LYS A 224 23.72 -1.83 -11.35
CA LYS A 224 23.32 -1.00 -12.50
C LYS A 224 23.86 -1.65 -13.79
N PRO A 225 23.03 -1.77 -14.85
CA PRO A 225 21.62 -1.38 -14.90
C PRO A 225 20.70 -2.36 -14.15
N THR A 226 19.48 -1.93 -13.82
CA THR A 226 18.46 -2.88 -13.33
C THR A 226 18.09 -3.83 -14.47
N ILE A 227 18.36 -5.12 -14.28
CA ILE A 227 17.97 -6.15 -15.24
C ILE A 227 16.51 -6.51 -15.05
N THR A 228 15.79 -6.48 -16.16
CA THR A 228 14.39 -6.84 -16.23
C THR A 228 14.22 -8.35 -16.05
N THR A 229 13.40 -8.76 -15.08
CA THR A 229 13.31 -10.14 -14.61
C THR A 229 11.86 -10.56 -14.38
N GLU A 230 11.43 -11.64 -15.02
CA GLU A 230 10.15 -12.29 -14.76
C GLU A 230 10.28 -13.22 -13.56
N LEU A 231 9.41 -13.01 -12.57
CA LEU A 231 9.48 -13.65 -11.26
C LEU A 231 8.12 -14.22 -10.86
N GLY A 232 8.14 -15.37 -10.19
CA GLY A 232 6.94 -15.89 -9.54
C GLY A 232 6.93 -17.41 -9.38
N PHE A 233 5.73 -17.99 -9.50
CA PHE A 233 5.52 -19.42 -9.30
C PHE A 233 4.69 -20.02 -10.43
N LYS A 234 5.09 -21.22 -10.86
CA LYS A 234 4.40 -21.93 -11.94
C LYS A 234 4.34 -23.43 -11.67
N ASN A 235 3.12 -23.96 -11.66
CA ASN A 235 2.91 -25.40 -11.66
C ASN A 235 3.42 -26.06 -12.96
N GLN A 236 3.93 -27.29 -12.81
CA GLN A 236 4.63 -28.01 -13.87
C GLN A 236 3.69 -28.96 -14.60
N SER A 237 3.27 -28.57 -15.81
CA SER A 237 2.31 -29.34 -16.60
C SER A 237 2.79 -30.74 -17.02
N ASP A 238 4.10 -30.95 -17.07
CA ASP A 238 4.78 -32.22 -17.39
C ASP A 238 5.24 -33.00 -16.15
N ASP A 239 4.98 -32.50 -14.94
CA ASP A 239 5.36 -33.11 -13.66
C ASP A 239 4.29 -32.83 -12.59
N ALA A 240 3.22 -33.63 -12.62
CA ALA A 240 2.05 -33.44 -11.76
C ALA A 240 2.42 -33.45 -10.26
N GLY A 241 1.87 -32.49 -9.51
CA GLY A 241 2.17 -32.32 -8.09
C GLY A 241 3.44 -31.50 -7.81
N SER A 242 4.14 -31.03 -8.85
CA SER A 242 5.30 -30.14 -8.72
C SER A 242 4.97 -28.71 -9.16
N SER A 243 5.48 -27.76 -8.39
CA SER A 243 5.54 -26.32 -8.73
C SER A 243 7.00 -25.89 -8.84
N ALA A 244 7.27 -24.71 -9.40
CA ALA A 244 8.61 -24.17 -9.50
C ALA A 244 8.65 -22.66 -9.28
N PHE A 245 9.79 -22.18 -8.79
CA PHE A 245 10.17 -20.78 -8.89
C PHE A 245 10.39 -20.41 -10.36
N VAL A 246 9.88 -19.26 -10.80
CA VAL A 246 10.21 -18.67 -12.09
C VAL A 246 11.21 -17.54 -11.87
N HIS A 247 12.31 -17.59 -12.64
CA HIS A 247 13.41 -16.62 -12.60
C HIS A 247 14.00 -16.49 -14.00
N GLU A 248 13.51 -15.51 -14.76
CA GLU A 248 13.83 -15.32 -16.18
C GLU A 248 14.26 -13.90 -16.46
N TYR A 249 15.50 -13.72 -16.92
CA TYR A 249 16.02 -12.43 -17.33
C TYR A 249 15.62 -12.12 -18.77
N ASN A 250 14.94 -10.99 -18.96
CA ASN A 250 14.69 -10.40 -20.28
C ASN A 250 15.96 -9.66 -20.71
N ILE A 251 16.60 -10.10 -21.80
CA ILE A 251 17.89 -9.57 -22.26
C ILE A 251 17.92 -9.38 -23.77
N TRP A 252 18.85 -8.61 -24.31
CA TRP A 252 19.01 -8.46 -25.76
C TRP A 252 20.48 -8.51 -26.16
N SER A 253 21.04 -9.72 -26.13
CA SER A 253 22.48 -9.94 -26.36
C SER A 253 22.74 -10.37 -27.81
N ALA A 254 23.34 -9.48 -28.59
CA ALA A 254 23.69 -9.71 -29.99
C ALA A 254 24.65 -10.91 -30.19
N PRO A 255 24.76 -11.44 -31.43
CA PRO A 255 25.80 -12.42 -31.76
C PRO A 255 27.19 -11.95 -31.34
N GLN A 256 27.98 -12.86 -30.76
CA GLN A 256 29.31 -12.65 -30.19
C GLN A 256 29.37 -11.70 -28.97
N ALA A 257 28.25 -11.15 -28.53
CA ALA A 257 28.21 -10.32 -27.34
C ALA A 257 28.36 -11.17 -26.07
N HIS A 258 28.81 -10.49 -25.02
CA HIS A 258 28.99 -11.02 -23.68
C HIS A 258 27.92 -10.40 -22.77
N TRP A 259 27.26 -11.23 -21.97
CA TRP A 259 26.28 -10.82 -20.98
C TRP A 259 26.55 -11.55 -19.66
N GLN A 260 26.37 -10.85 -18.54
CA GLN A 260 26.54 -11.41 -17.20
C GLN A 260 25.23 -11.26 -16.44
N SER A 261 24.79 -12.33 -15.78
CA SER A 261 23.62 -12.27 -14.90
C SER A 261 23.92 -11.47 -13.63
N PRO A 262 22.89 -10.88 -12.99
CA PRO A 262 22.95 -10.59 -11.56
C PRO A 262 23.39 -11.82 -10.75
N VAL A 263 23.90 -11.57 -9.54
CA VAL A 263 24.15 -12.66 -8.59
C VAL A 263 22.82 -13.08 -7.98
N VAL A 264 22.37 -14.29 -8.29
CA VAL A 264 21.20 -14.91 -7.67
C VAL A 264 21.60 -15.49 -6.31
N VAL A 265 20.83 -15.21 -5.28
CA VAL A 265 20.98 -15.82 -3.96
C VAL A 265 19.87 -16.83 -3.74
N LEU A 266 20.26 -18.05 -3.36
CA LEU A 266 19.37 -19.04 -2.76
C LEU A 266 19.63 -19.02 -1.25
N GLU A 267 18.73 -18.41 -0.48
CA GLU A 267 18.85 -18.34 0.98
C GLU A 267 17.99 -19.42 1.64
N VAL A 268 18.65 -20.35 2.35
CA VAL A 268 18.06 -21.59 2.87
C VAL A 268 17.76 -21.48 4.37
N GLY A 269 16.52 -21.80 4.75
CA GLY A 269 16.08 -21.92 6.14
C GLY A 269 15.68 -20.61 6.83
N SER A 270 16.00 -19.45 6.24
CA SER A 270 15.52 -18.15 6.75
C SER A 270 14.01 -18.01 6.60
N ASP A 271 13.34 -17.44 7.59
CA ASP A 271 11.95 -17.01 7.46
C ASP A 271 11.85 -15.68 6.68
N TYR A 272 10.62 -15.21 6.42
CA TYR A 272 10.42 -14.01 5.61
C TYR A 272 11.09 -12.76 6.20
N PRO A 273 10.92 -12.40 7.49
CA PRO A 273 11.62 -11.23 8.05
C PRO A 273 13.14 -11.31 7.87
N ALA A 274 13.75 -12.48 8.12
CA ALA A 274 15.19 -12.65 7.98
C ALA A 274 15.65 -12.53 6.51
N SER A 275 14.99 -13.20 5.56
CA SER A 275 15.39 -13.14 4.15
C SER A 275 15.10 -11.79 3.50
N ILE A 276 14.05 -11.07 3.92
CA ILE A 276 13.80 -9.68 3.50
C ILE A 276 14.89 -8.76 4.04
N ALA A 277 15.31 -8.94 5.30
CA ALA A 277 16.43 -8.19 5.86
C ALA A 277 17.76 -8.49 5.14
N SER A 278 18.01 -9.75 4.78
CA SER A 278 19.15 -10.13 3.93
C SER A 278 19.11 -9.42 2.57
N TYR A 279 17.95 -9.43 1.88
CA TYR A 279 17.76 -8.74 0.61
C TYR A 279 18.05 -7.24 0.74
N ARG A 280 17.49 -6.60 1.78
CA ARG A 280 17.69 -5.18 2.10
C ARG A 280 19.17 -4.83 2.24
N MET A 281 19.92 -5.61 3.02
CA MET A 281 21.34 -5.35 3.31
C MET A 281 22.23 -5.62 2.10
N LEU A 282 21.98 -6.71 1.36
CA LEU A 282 22.80 -7.10 0.21
C LEU A 282 22.63 -6.16 -0.98
N ASN A 283 21.44 -5.59 -1.16
CA ASN A 283 21.15 -4.58 -2.18
C ASN A 283 21.46 -3.15 -1.73
N GLY A 284 21.98 -2.97 -0.50
CA GLY A 284 22.34 -1.65 0.04
C GLY A 284 21.14 -0.71 0.27
N ILE A 285 19.92 -1.25 0.29
CA ILE A 285 18.69 -0.48 0.53
C ILE A 285 18.71 0.12 1.93
N ASP A 286 19.35 -0.53 2.89
CA ASP A 286 19.59 0.02 4.24
C ASP A 286 20.35 1.35 4.21
N LYS A 287 21.21 1.56 3.21
CA LYS A 287 22.07 2.74 3.03
C LYS A 287 21.44 3.83 2.16
N TYR A 288 20.25 3.59 1.62
CA TYR A 288 19.52 4.64 0.90
C TYR A 288 19.23 5.82 1.83
N ARG A 289 19.12 7.03 1.25
CA ARG A 289 18.73 8.23 1.98
C ARG A 289 17.44 7.93 2.76
N SER A 290 17.45 8.21 4.05
CA SER A 290 16.26 8.07 4.89
C SER A 290 15.23 9.15 4.54
N LEU A 291 13.97 8.95 4.96
CA LEU A 291 12.98 10.03 4.92
C LEU A 291 13.45 11.28 5.67
N ALA A 292 14.19 11.11 6.78
CA ALA A 292 14.80 12.22 7.52
C ALA A 292 15.83 12.99 6.68
N ASP A 293 16.68 12.29 5.91
CA ASP A 293 17.65 12.94 5.03
C ASP A 293 16.97 13.67 3.86
N LYS A 294 15.87 13.11 3.33
CA LYS A 294 15.15 13.66 2.18
C LYS A 294 14.26 14.85 2.53
N LEU A 295 13.57 14.79 3.66
CA LEU A 295 12.58 15.79 4.09
C LEU A 295 13.15 16.80 5.08
N GLY A 296 14.21 16.46 5.81
CA GLY A 296 14.81 17.34 6.80
C GLY A 296 13.81 17.75 7.88
N SER A 297 13.71 19.06 8.14
CA SER A 297 12.77 19.62 9.12
C SER A 297 11.30 19.36 8.81
N ASP A 298 10.98 19.06 7.54
CA ASP A 298 9.60 18.87 7.11
C ASP A 298 9.10 17.44 7.39
N LEU A 299 9.98 16.50 7.75
CA LEU A 299 9.62 15.08 7.97
C LEU A 299 8.40 14.95 8.89
N ARG A 300 8.47 15.58 10.06
CA ARG A 300 7.39 15.50 11.05
C ARG A 300 6.09 16.04 10.47
N HIS A 301 6.14 17.20 9.82
CA HIS A 301 4.95 17.79 9.25
C HIS A 301 4.37 16.91 8.13
N THR A 302 5.18 16.41 7.20
CA THR A 302 4.73 15.50 6.14
C THR A 302 4.13 14.21 6.70
N ALA A 303 4.71 13.63 7.74
CA ALA A 303 4.18 12.44 8.42
C ALA A 303 2.81 12.68 9.10
N GLU A 304 2.49 13.92 9.47
CA GLU A 304 1.22 14.32 10.08
C GLU A 304 0.08 14.49 9.06
N LEU A 305 0.35 14.44 7.75
CA LEU A 305 -0.62 14.75 6.70
C LEU A 305 -1.17 13.47 6.03
N PRO A 306 -2.49 13.22 6.05
CA PRO A 306 -3.07 12.20 5.20
C PRO A 306 -3.06 12.68 3.74
N MET A 307 -3.05 11.75 2.78
CA MET A 307 -3.25 12.09 1.38
C MET A 307 -4.74 12.39 1.14
N LEU A 308 -5.04 13.57 0.61
CA LEU A 308 -6.41 14.00 0.30
C LEU A 308 -6.52 14.26 -1.20
N LYS A 309 -7.16 13.34 -1.92
CA LYS A 309 -7.43 13.50 -3.35
C LYS A 309 -8.38 14.69 -3.54
N LEU A 310 -7.94 15.64 -4.37
CA LEU A 310 -8.72 16.82 -4.76
C LEU A 310 -8.78 16.87 -6.29
N ASP A 311 -9.78 16.18 -6.82
CA ASP A 311 -10.02 16.09 -8.26
C ASP A 311 -10.81 17.30 -8.76
N VAL A 312 -10.08 18.26 -9.33
CA VAL A 312 -10.66 19.53 -9.80
C VAL A 312 -11.59 19.27 -10.99
N ALA A 313 -11.24 18.33 -11.86
CA ALA A 313 -12.04 17.99 -13.03
C ALA A 313 -13.35 17.28 -12.63
N ALA A 314 -13.28 16.30 -11.71
CA ALA A 314 -14.46 15.58 -11.24
C ALA A 314 -15.42 16.50 -10.47
N LEU A 315 -14.89 17.45 -9.67
CA LEU A 315 -15.72 18.45 -9.01
C LEU A 315 -16.46 19.35 -10.01
N GLY A 316 -15.82 19.72 -11.12
CA GLY A 316 -16.42 20.32 -12.32
C GLY A 316 -16.97 21.75 -12.19
N LYS A 317 -17.37 22.17 -10.99
CA LYS A 317 -18.04 23.45 -10.69
C LYS A 317 -17.18 24.42 -9.87
N GLU A 318 -16.07 23.95 -9.34
CA GLU A 318 -15.22 24.74 -8.45
C GLU A 318 -14.17 25.55 -9.24
N THR A 319 -13.74 26.67 -8.67
CA THR A 319 -12.61 27.48 -9.13
C THR A 319 -11.53 27.47 -8.05
N TRP A 320 -10.32 27.92 -8.34
CA TRP A 320 -9.26 28.02 -7.32
C TRP A 320 -9.68 28.81 -6.07
N SER A 321 -10.47 29.88 -6.24
CA SER A 321 -11.01 30.68 -5.14
C SER A 321 -12.06 29.93 -4.30
N THR A 322 -12.92 29.13 -4.94
CA THR A 322 -13.91 28.34 -4.21
C THR A 322 -13.30 27.12 -3.56
N LEU A 323 -12.27 26.49 -4.17
CA LEU A 323 -11.46 25.46 -3.55
C LEU A 323 -10.77 25.99 -2.27
N ALA A 324 -10.21 27.20 -2.31
CA ALA A 324 -9.63 27.82 -1.12
C ALA A 324 -10.66 28.01 0.01
N SER A 325 -11.83 28.58 -0.30
CA SER A 325 -12.82 28.94 0.72
C SER A 325 -13.73 27.80 1.18
N ARG A 326 -14.01 26.82 0.33
CA ARG A 326 -14.97 25.73 0.63
C ARG A 326 -14.29 24.41 1.00
N TYR A 327 -13.01 24.24 0.66
CA TYR A 327 -12.24 23.06 1.00
C TYR A 327 -11.14 23.42 2.00
N VAL A 328 -10.15 24.22 1.58
CA VAL A 328 -8.98 24.52 2.43
C VAL A 328 -9.37 25.18 3.76
N ASP A 329 -10.24 26.18 3.74
CA ASP A 329 -10.69 26.85 4.97
C ASP A 329 -11.58 26.00 5.86
N MET A 330 -12.22 24.98 5.29
CA MET A 330 -13.21 24.14 5.96
C MET A 330 -12.64 22.77 6.39
N LEU A 331 -11.43 22.43 5.95
CA LEU A 331 -10.75 21.22 6.38
C LEU A 331 -10.43 21.30 7.89
N PRO A 332 -10.88 20.32 8.70
CA PRO A 332 -10.62 20.34 10.14
C PRO A 332 -9.14 20.10 10.46
N TYR A 333 -8.47 19.29 9.65
CA TYR A 333 -7.05 18.98 9.75
C TYR A 333 -6.41 19.16 8.36
N SER A 334 -5.17 19.65 8.34
CA SER A 334 -4.39 19.78 7.12
C SER A 334 -4.06 18.41 6.52
N GLY A 335 -3.91 18.35 5.19
CA GLY A 335 -3.47 17.15 4.48
C GLY A 335 -2.48 17.45 3.34
N MET A 336 -2.05 16.40 2.67
CA MET A 336 -1.41 16.47 1.37
C MET A 336 -2.52 16.54 0.31
N LEU A 337 -2.78 17.73 -0.21
CA LEU A 337 -3.75 17.94 -1.28
C LEU A 337 -3.17 17.40 -2.59
N HIS A 338 -3.74 16.28 -3.05
CA HIS A 338 -3.36 15.63 -4.30
C HIS A 338 -4.25 16.15 -5.44
N LEU A 339 -3.75 17.16 -6.16
CA LEU A 339 -4.51 17.82 -7.23
C LEU A 339 -4.60 16.94 -8.47
N VAL A 340 -5.80 16.73 -8.99
CA VAL A 340 -6.05 15.95 -10.22
C VAL A 340 -6.82 16.79 -11.23
N GLY A 341 -6.50 16.62 -12.53
CA GLY A 341 -7.30 17.14 -13.65
C GLY A 341 -7.34 18.67 -13.80
N PHE A 342 -6.37 19.40 -13.26
CA PHE A 342 -6.40 20.87 -13.26
C PHE A 342 -5.75 21.52 -14.49
N GLN A 343 -4.96 20.76 -15.23
CA GLN A 343 -4.33 21.16 -16.49
C GLN A 343 -5.34 21.37 -17.61
N THR A 344 -4.90 21.98 -18.71
CA THR A 344 -5.74 22.18 -19.90
C THR A 344 -6.20 20.85 -20.48
N GLY A 345 -7.51 20.70 -20.70
CA GLY A 345 -8.13 19.46 -21.16
C GLY A 345 -8.58 18.54 -20.02
N GLY A 346 -7.78 18.45 -18.96
CA GLY A 346 -8.07 17.63 -17.79
C GLY A 346 -7.23 16.38 -17.74
N HIS A 347 -7.67 15.41 -16.94
CA HIS A 347 -6.95 14.17 -16.67
C HIS A 347 -6.75 13.34 -17.96
N ASP A 348 -5.55 12.79 -18.11
CA ASP A 348 -5.07 11.90 -19.17
C ASP A 348 -5.22 12.42 -20.60
N GLU A 349 -5.05 13.74 -20.81
CA GLU A 349 -5.22 14.33 -22.14
C GLU A 349 -3.95 14.99 -22.71
N ASN A 350 -3.51 16.14 -22.18
CA ASN A 350 -2.53 17.02 -22.84
C ASN A 350 -1.13 17.01 -22.21
N TYR A 351 -0.71 15.89 -21.61
CA TYR A 351 0.62 15.77 -21.03
C TYR A 351 1.71 16.02 -22.09
N PRO A 352 2.79 16.75 -21.79
CA PRO A 352 3.25 17.11 -20.44
C PRO A 352 2.80 18.52 -19.96
N ASP A 353 1.93 19.25 -20.64
CA ASP A 353 1.68 20.67 -20.30
C ASP A 353 0.72 20.84 -19.09
N PHE A 354 1.26 21.03 -17.87
CA PHE A 354 0.44 21.25 -16.65
C PHE A 354 0.28 22.72 -16.26
N ILE A 355 1.31 23.54 -16.51
CA ILE A 355 1.33 24.97 -16.14
C ILE A 355 1.41 25.84 -17.41
N PRO A 356 0.53 26.84 -17.57
CA PRO A 356 -0.50 27.29 -16.62
C PRO A 356 -1.70 26.32 -16.51
N PRO A 357 -2.40 26.32 -15.35
CA PRO A 357 -3.64 25.55 -15.19
C PRO A 357 -4.71 26.01 -16.19
N ASP A 358 -5.72 25.17 -16.44
CA ASP A 358 -6.82 25.52 -17.33
C ASP A 358 -7.50 26.83 -16.86
N PRO A 359 -7.58 27.86 -17.73
CA PRO A 359 -8.20 29.14 -17.38
C PRO A 359 -9.63 29.02 -16.87
N LYS A 360 -10.37 27.95 -17.22
CA LYS A 360 -11.75 27.71 -16.75
C LYS A 360 -11.85 27.62 -15.23
N TRP A 361 -10.76 27.25 -14.54
CA TRP A 361 -10.69 27.16 -13.09
C TRP A 361 -10.41 28.51 -12.38
N GLY A 362 -10.37 29.62 -13.11
CA GLY A 362 -10.14 30.98 -12.57
C GLY A 362 -8.75 31.57 -12.89
N GLY A 363 -7.94 30.85 -13.66
CA GLY A 363 -6.64 31.32 -14.17
C GLY A 363 -5.48 31.30 -13.17
N ALA A 364 -4.29 31.60 -13.67
CA ALA A 364 -3.02 31.42 -12.95
C ALA A 364 -2.93 32.22 -11.62
N LYS A 365 -3.42 33.47 -11.58
CA LYS A 365 -3.39 34.27 -10.34
C LYS A 365 -4.21 33.65 -9.21
N ALA A 366 -5.34 33.04 -9.53
CA ALA A 366 -6.18 32.38 -8.54
C ALA A 366 -5.56 31.05 -8.09
N PHE A 367 -4.87 30.34 -9.00
CA PHE A 367 -4.07 29.18 -8.66
C PHE A 367 -2.92 29.52 -7.69
N ASP A 368 -2.15 30.56 -7.97
CA ASP A 368 -1.07 31.02 -7.09
C ASP A 368 -1.60 31.38 -5.69
N TYR A 369 -2.75 32.05 -5.63
CA TYR A 369 -3.44 32.33 -4.38
C TYR A 369 -3.84 31.05 -3.65
N PHE A 370 -4.44 30.07 -4.34
CA PHE A 370 -4.85 28.80 -3.75
C PHE A 370 -3.64 28.05 -3.16
N ILE A 371 -2.55 27.89 -3.93
CA ILE A 371 -1.35 27.19 -3.46
C ILE A 371 -0.78 27.87 -2.21
N LYS A 372 -0.65 29.20 -2.24
CA LYS A 372 -0.16 29.97 -1.10
C LYS A 372 -1.06 29.80 0.13
N HIS A 373 -2.37 29.97 -0.04
CA HIS A 373 -3.37 29.88 1.04
C HIS A 373 -3.39 28.48 1.66
N ALA A 374 -3.36 27.43 0.84
CA ALA A 374 -3.30 26.05 1.29
C ALA A 374 -2.07 25.78 2.17
N LYS A 375 -0.90 26.30 1.79
CA LYS A 375 0.34 26.18 2.57
C LYS A 375 0.31 26.99 3.86
N GLU A 376 -0.25 28.20 3.85
CA GLU A 376 -0.44 29.00 5.07
C GLU A 376 -1.35 28.29 6.09
N LYS A 377 -2.26 27.44 5.61
CA LYS A 377 -3.11 26.56 6.43
C LYS A 377 -2.45 25.23 6.81
N GLY A 378 -1.18 25.03 6.47
CA GLY A 378 -0.41 23.84 6.81
C GLY A 378 -0.63 22.65 5.87
N ASN A 379 -1.22 22.84 4.69
CA ASN A 379 -1.32 21.76 3.70
C ASN A 379 -0.04 21.67 2.86
N GLN A 380 0.28 20.45 2.45
CA GLN A 380 1.22 20.21 1.34
C GLN A 380 0.44 19.98 0.06
N ILE A 381 1.04 20.30 -1.08
CA ILE A 381 0.43 20.10 -2.40
C ILE A 381 1.34 19.18 -3.20
N VAL A 382 0.81 18.05 -3.66
CA VAL A 382 1.52 17.10 -4.51
C VAL A 382 0.59 16.78 -5.67
N PRO A 383 0.70 17.47 -6.82
CA PRO A 383 -0.20 17.23 -7.94
C PRO A 383 0.07 15.88 -8.59
N TYR A 384 -0.97 15.29 -9.16
CA TYR A 384 -0.87 14.19 -10.11
C TYR A 384 -0.20 14.68 -11.39
N THR A 385 0.85 13.98 -11.85
CA THR A 385 1.39 14.09 -13.20
C THR A 385 1.65 12.71 -13.79
N ASN A 386 1.76 12.63 -15.12
CA ASN A 386 2.25 11.44 -15.83
C ASN A 386 3.14 11.90 -16.98
N PHE A 387 4.43 12.07 -16.72
CA PHE A 387 5.36 12.50 -17.77
C PHE A 387 5.96 11.37 -18.60
N SER A 388 5.66 10.13 -18.23
CA SER A 388 6.02 8.93 -18.97
C SER A 388 5.22 8.76 -20.28
N TRP A 389 4.04 9.39 -20.36
CA TRP A 389 3.09 9.28 -21.45
C TRP A 389 2.67 10.67 -21.92
N TRP A 390 2.72 10.94 -23.23
CA TRP A 390 2.28 12.21 -23.81
C TRP A 390 1.13 11.99 -24.79
N GLY A 391 0.03 12.70 -24.58
CA GLY A 391 -1.17 12.55 -25.40
C GLY A 391 -0.93 12.92 -26.85
N VAL A 392 -1.63 12.26 -27.78
CA VAL A 392 -1.44 12.49 -29.23
C VAL A 392 -1.76 13.93 -29.68
N HIS A 393 -2.50 14.67 -28.85
CA HIS A 393 -2.89 16.07 -29.08
C HIS A 393 -2.09 17.07 -28.22
N ALA A 394 -1.09 16.61 -27.47
CA ALA A 394 -0.25 17.46 -26.64
C ALA A 394 0.41 18.58 -27.47
N LYS A 395 0.44 19.79 -26.91
CA LYS A 395 1.05 20.95 -27.60
C LYS A 395 2.54 20.74 -27.83
N ALA A 396 3.21 20.08 -26.90
CA ALA A 396 4.61 19.67 -27.04
C ALA A 396 4.87 18.81 -28.30
N LEU A 397 3.91 17.97 -28.71
CA LEU A 397 4.02 17.13 -29.91
C LEU A 397 3.57 17.84 -31.19
N ALA A 398 2.66 18.81 -31.08
CA ALA A 398 2.15 19.56 -32.24
C ALA A 398 3.24 20.36 -32.98
N LYS A 399 4.31 20.77 -32.27
CA LYS A 399 5.45 21.47 -32.85
C LYS A 399 6.77 21.10 -32.17
N LEU A 400 7.34 19.98 -32.61
CA LEU A 400 8.68 19.57 -32.17
C LEU A 400 9.76 20.56 -32.66
N PRO A 401 10.86 20.74 -31.90
CA PRO A 401 12.01 21.54 -32.33
C PRO A 401 12.66 21.00 -33.62
N ASP A 402 13.33 21.88 -34.35
CA ASP A 402 14.08 21.48 -35.56
C ASP A 402 15.09 20.36 -35.22
N GLY A 403 15.03 19.27 -35.99
CA GLY A 403 15.90 18.10 -35.81
C GLY A 403 15.36 17.05 -34.83
N VAL A 404 14.29 17.32 -34.08
CA VAL A 404 13.63 16.34 -33.21
C VAL A 404 12.48 15.69 -33.96
N LYS A 405 12.46 14.36 -34.04
CA LYS A 405 11.36 13.59 -34.64
C LYS A 405 10.63 12.81 -33.57
N LEU A 406 9.31 12.66 -33.75
CA LEU A 406 8.47 11.85 -32.87
C LEU A 406 9.02 10.41 -32.71
N ASP A 407 9.51 9.85 -33.81
CA ASP A 407 10.08 8.51 -33.88
C ASP A 407 11.35 8.33 -33.03
N ASP A 408 12.08 9.40 -32.75
CA ASP A 408 13.32 9.36 -31.98
C ASP A 408 13.06 9.44 -30.46
N ILE A 409 11.92 10.06 -30.07
CA ILE A 409 11.61 10.41 -28.68
C ILE A 409 10.55 9.50 -28.03
N VAL A 410 9.97 8.58 -28.78
CA VAL A 410 8.94 7.63 -28.33
C VAL A 410 9.53 6.22 -28.25
N VAL A 411 9.13 5.44 -27.24
CA VAL A 411 9.53 4.03 -27.11
C VAL A 411 9.03 3.24 -28.33
N LYS A 412 9.91 2.45 -28.92
CA LYS A 412 9.55 1.55 -30.03
C LYS A 412 9.45 0.11 -29.56
N LYS A 413 8.35 -0.54 -29.93
CA LYS A 413 8.12 -1.97 -29.71
C LYS A 413 9.09 -2.81 -30.57
N PRO A 414 9.28 -4.12 -30.28
CA PRO A 414 10.14 -5.01 -31.07
C PRO A 414 9.86 -5.03 -32.58
N ASN A 415 8.59 -4.85 -32.97
CA ASN A 415 8.18 -4.78 -34.38
C ASN A 415 8.47 -3.42 -35.05
N GLY A 416 9.06 -2.45 -34.34
CA GLY A 416 9.38 -1.12 -34.82
C GLY A 416 8.23 -0.10 -34.76
N THR A 417 7.04 -0.48 -34.29
CA THR A 417 5.95 0.49 -34.14
C THR A 417 6.11 1.29 -32.85
N LEU A 418 5.72 2.55 -32.89
CA LEU A 418 5.68 3.41 -31.71
C LEU A 418 4.77 2.83 -30.62
N MET A 419 5.22 2.89 -29.38
CA MET A 419 4.45 2.45 -28.23
C MET A 419 3.38 3.50 -27.92
N LYS A 420 2.13 3.08 -28.09
CA LYS A 420 0.94 3.81 -27.69
C LYS A 420 0.21 3.06 -26.58
N GLU A 421 -0.37 3.84 -25.68
CA GLU A 421 -1.25 3.39 -24.61
C GLU A 421 -2.51 4.27 -24.63
N ASP A 422 -3.66 3.65 -24.37
CA ASP A 422 -4.95 4.32 -24.35
C ASP A 422 -5.51 4.28 -22.91
N TYR A 423 -5.95 5.43 -22.42
CA TYR A 423 -6.58 5.62 -21.12
C TYR A 423 -8.00 6.14 -21.34
N GLY A 424 -8.98 5.24 -21.24
CA GLY A 424 -10.36 5.54 -21.63
C GLY A 424 -10.46 5.93 -23.11
N GLU A 425 -10.93 7.14 -23.38
CA GLU A 425 -11.04 7.69 -24.75
C GLU A 425 -9.77 8.41 -25.22
N HIS A 426 -8.76 8.56 -24.35
CA HIS A 426 -7.56 9.33 -24.64
C HIS A 426 -6.39 8.43 -25.06
N SER A 427 -5.75 8.77 -26.17
CA SER A 427 -4.57 8.07 -26.69
C SER A 427 -3.29 8.89 -26.53
N GLY A 428 -2.16 8.21 -26.32
CA GLY A 428 -0.86 8.86 -26.24
C GLY A 428 0.31 7.91 -26.43
N TYR A 429 1.51 8.48 -26.38
CA TYR A 429 2.78 7.81 -26.65
C TYR A 429 3.56 7.62 -25.36
N VAL A 430 4.16 6.45 -25.19
CA VAL A 430 5.14 6.21 -24.12
C VAL A 430 6.48 6.81 -24.52
N MET A 431 6.98 7.73 -23.73
CA MET A 431 8.14 8.54 -24.07
C MET A 431 9.45 7.83 -23.73
N ASN A 432 10.48 8.02 -24.55
CA ASN A 432 11.82 7.51 -24.29
C ASN A 432 12.52 8.35 -23.22
N MET A 433 12.66 7.78 -22.02
CA MET A 433 13.26 8.44 -20.85
C MET A 433 14.78 8.67 -20.94
N ASN A 434 15.40 8.25 -22.04
CA ASN A 434 16.82 8.48 -22.32
C ASN A 434 17.04 9.58 -23.37
N ASP A 435 15.97 10.09 -23.98
CA ASP A 435 16.07 11.20 -24.91
C ASP A 435 16.22 12.54 -24.16
N SER A 436 17.17 13.35 -24.62
CA SER A 436 17.48 14.63 -23.96
C SER A 436 16.39 15.67 -24.12
N PHE A 437 15.64 15.69 -25.22
CA PHE A 437 14.51 16.60 -25.38
C PHE A 437 13.38 16.21 -24.44
N VAL A 438 13.06 14.92 -24.34
CA VAL A 438 12.05 14.40 -23.40
C VAL A 438 12.41 14.79 -21.97
N THR A 439 13.59 14.40 -21.49
CA THR A 439 14.00 14.64 -20.10
C THR A 439 14.11 16.13 -19.75
N ASN A 440 14.58 16.97 -20.67
CA ASN A 440 14.60 18.42 -20.48
C ASN A 440 13.18 19.01 -20.42
N ARG A 441 12.27 18.57 -21.31
CA ARG A 441 10.88 19.03 -21.33
C ARG A 441 10.17 18.69 -20.02
N ILE A 442 10.41 17.50 -19.47
CA ILE A 442 9.89 17.07 -18.16
C ILE A 442 10.46 17.94 -17.04
N ALA A 443 11.78 18.14 -17.02
CA ALA A 443 12.44 18.99 -16.03
C ALA A 443 11.93 20.45 -16.04
N GLU A 444 11.55 20.97 -17.21
CA GLU A 444 10.91 22.28 -17.34
C GLU A 444 9.52 22.32 -16.67
N GLU A 445 8.69 21.29 -16.83
CA GLU A 445 7.38 21.22 -16.15
C GLU A 445 7.51 21.05 -14.65
N HIS A 446 8.42 20.17 -14.21
CA HIS A 446 8.76 20.05 -12.79
C HIS A 446 9.15 21.39 -12.21
N LYS A 447 10.04 22.12 -12.90
CA LYS A 447 10.43 23.46 -12.48
C LYS A 447 9.24 24.41 -12.40
N LYS A 448 8.33 24.43 -13.38
CA LYS A 448 7.13 25.28 -13.35
C LYS A 448 6.22 24.96 -12.16
N LEU A 449 5.99 23.68 -11.87
CA LEU A 449 5.20 23.24 -10.73
C LEU A 449 5.85 23.67 -9.40
N LEU A 450 7.16 23.45 -9.26
CA LEU A 450 7.92 23.85 -8.07
C LEU A 450 7.97 25.37 -7.90
N ASP A 451 8.14 26.13 -8.98
CA ASP A 451 8.11 27.60 -8.97
C ASP A 451 6.71 28.13 -8.59
N ALA A 452 5.64 27.40 -8.94
CA ALA A 452 4.27 27.71 -8.48
C ALA A 452 4.06 27.38 -6.99
N GLY A 453 5.00 26.68 -6.35
CA GLY A 453 5.05 26.49 -4.90
C GLY A 453 4.52 25.15 -4.40
N VAL A 454 4.31 24.15 -5.27
CA VAL A 454 3.94 22.79 -4.85
C VAL A 454 5.02 22.20 -3.92
N SER A 455 4.62 21.24 -3.07
CA SER A 455 5.47 20.63 -2.04
C SER A 455 6.18 19.36 -2.51
N GLY A 456 5.72 18.75 -3.60
CA GLY A 456 6.29 17.57 -4.24
C GLY A 456 5.57 17.30 -5.55
N ILE A 457 5.96 16.24 -6.27
CA ILE A 457 5.41 15.85 -7.57
C ILE A 457 5.17 14.35 -7.56
N PHE A 458 3.97 13.92 -7.95
CA PHE A 458 3.64 12.52 -8.13
C PHE A 458 3.73 12.14 -9.60
N GLU A 459 4.35 11.00 -9.90
CA GLU A 459 4.48 10.48 -11.27
C GLU A 459 3.79 9.14 -11.43
N ASP A 460 2.80 9.14 -12.30
CA ASP A 460 2.09 7.94 -12.72
C ASP A 460 2.98 7.04 -13.58
N GLN A 461 2.71 5.74 -13.56
CA GLN A 461 3.34 4.67 -14.36
C GLN A 461 4.82 4.40 -14.10
N TRP A 462 5.63 5.35 -13.63
CA TRP A 462 7.07 5.15 -13.43
C TRP A 462 7.42 4.10 -12.37
N GLY A 463 6.52 3.86 -11.40
CA GLY A 463 6.71 2.86 -10.36
C GLY A 463 6.02 1.52 -10.61
N ILE A 464 5.13 1.42 -11.61
CA ILE A 464 4.30 0.22 -11.84
C ILE A 464 4.31 -0.32 -13.27
N ARG A 465 4.54 0.53 -14.28
CA ARG A 465 4.58 0.07 -15.67
C ARG A 465 5.73 -0.91 -15.81
N ASN A 466 5.40 -2.12 -16.23
CA ASN A 466 6.39 -3.09 -16.69
C ASN A 466 7.31 -2.43 -17.71
N ALA A 467 8.61 -2.36 -17.37
CA ALA A 467 9.63 -1.74 -18.21
C ALA A 467 9.50 -2.22 -19.67
N PRO A 468 9.18 -1.33 -20.62
CA PRO A 468 8.99 -1.72 -22.00
C PRO A 468 10.32 -1.99 -22.70
N PHE A 469 10.29 -2.94 -23.63
CA PHE A 469 11.36 -3.10 -24.62
C PHE A 469 11.52 -1.82 -25.44
N MET A 470 12.74 -1.34 -25.59
CA MET A 470 13.09 -0.20 -26.43
C MET A 470 13.93 -0.64 -27.63
N LYS A 471 13.27 -0.70 -28.79
CA LYS A 471 13.97 -0.88 -30.06
C LYS A 471 14.64 0.43 -30.50
N ASP A 472 15.94 0.37 -30.81
CA ASP A 472 16.74 1.53 -31.25
C ASP A 472 16.72 2.69 -30.23
N GLY A 473 17.15 3.89 -30.64
CA GLY A 473 17.14 5.11 -29.84
C GLY A 473 18.38 5.32 -28.96
N VAL A 474 18.39 6.41 -28.19
CA VAL A 474 19.44 6.68 -27.19
C VAL A 474 19.25 5.72 -26.01
N GLN A 475 20.32 5.03 -25.62
CA GLN A 475 20.33 4.08 -24.50
C GLN A 475 21.52 4.41 -23.58
N PRO A 476 21.39 4.26 -22.25
CA PRO A 476 22.52 4.41 -21.33
C PRO A 476 23.62 3.37 -21.58
N ASP A 477 24.85 3.72 -21.25
CA ASP A 477 25.97 2.77 -21.32
C ASP A 477 25.68 1.51 -20.48
N ASN A 478 26.11 0.35 -20.99
CA ASN A 478 25.93 -0.97 -20.37
C ASN A 478 24.48 -1.45 -20.23
N THR A 479 23.52 -0.82 -20.92
CA THR A 479 22.15 -1.32 -21.04
C THR A 479 21.94 -2.08 -22.33
N ASP A 480 20.84 -2.82 -22.37
CA ASP A 480 20.26 -3.41 -23.56
C ASP A 480 18.82 -2.92 -23.76
N ALA A 481 18.15 -3.41 -24.80
CA ALA A 481 16.80 -2.98 -25.14
C ALA A 481 15.75 -3.23 -24.03
N TRP A 482 15.97 -4.16 -23.10
CA TRP A 482 15.05 -4.44 -22.00
C TRP A 482 15.34 -3.60 -20.74
N SER A 483 16.60 -3.30 -20.48
CA SER A 483 17.04 -2.56 -19.29
C SER A 483 17.10 -1.04 -19.51
N ALA A 484 17.22 -0.59 -20.76
CA ALA A 484 17.47 0.81 -21.08
C ALA A 484 16.34 1.76 -20.64
N TYR A 485 15.06 1.39 -20.76
CA TYR A 485 13.95 2.29 -20.39
C TYR A 485 14.02 2.63 -18.90
N PHE A 486 14.07 1.58 -18.07
CA PHE A 486 14.00 1.76 -16.63
C PHE A 486 15.28 2.39 -16.07
N GLU A 487 16.45 2.10 -16.65
CA GLU A 487 17.67 2.82 -16.30
C GLU A 487 17.56 4.32 -16.63
N GLY A 488 16.86 4.69 -17.70
CA GLY A 488 16.50 6.09 -17.99
C GLY A 488 15.65 6.73 -16.90
N VAL A 489 14.62 6.01 -16.42
CA VAL A 489 13.81 6.44 -15.26
C VAL A 489 14.70 6.62 -14.02
N ARG A 490 15.52 5.62 -13.67
CA ARG A 490 16.45 5.71 -12.51
C ARG A 490 17.41 6.89 -12.64
N ASN A 491 17.98 7.11 -13.81
CA ASN A 491 18.89 8.23 -14.06
C ASN A 491 18.18 9.58 -13.93
N TYR A 492 16.92 9.67 -14.34
CA TYR A 492 16.12 10.87 -14.13
C TYR A 492 15.90 11.13 -12.63
N PHE A 493 15.51 10.11 -11.85
CA PHE A 493 15.35 10.22 -10.40
C PHE A 493 16.64 10.62 -9.71
N VAL A 494 17.80 10.07 -10.08
CA VAL A 494 19.08 10.43 -9.44
C VAL A 494 19.52 11.86 -9.77
N ASN A 495 19.34 12.31 -11.01
CA ASN A 495 19.92 13.58 -11.48
C ASN A 495 18.99 14.78 -11.31
N ALA A 496 17.74 14.63 -11.76
CA ALA A 496 16.73 15.68 -11.74
C ALA A 496 15.78 15.51 -10.55
N GLY A 497 15.31 14.28 -10.31
CA GLY A 497 14.34 13.95 -9.26
C GLY A 497 14.90 14.01 -7.83
N ALA A 498 16.18 13.76 -7.61
CA ALA A 498 16.76 13.66 -6.25
C ALA A 498 16.82 15.02 -5.54
N LYS A 499 16.70 16.10 -6.32
CA LYS A 499 16.56 17.49 -5.88
C LYS A 499 15.10 17.89 -5.65
N GLN A 500 14.17 16.99 -5.92
CA GLN A 500 12.73 17.19 -5.88
C GLN A 500 12.10 16.18 -4.92
N ARG A 501 10.93 16.50 -4.39
CA ARG A 501 10.16 15.58 -3.53
C ARG A 501 9.26 14.73 -4.44
N MET A 502 9.82 13.64 -4.96
CA MET A 502 9.14 12.76 -5.92
C MET A 502 8.26 11.71 -5.22
N TYR A 503 7.10 11.42 -5.80
CA TYR A 503 6.23 10.31 -5.44
C TYR A 503 5.92 9.51 -6.72
N THR A 504 5.55 8.24 -6.57
CA THR A 504 5.23 7.37 -7.72
C THR A 504 3.95 6.59 -7.50
N GLU A 505 3.26 6.25 -8.60
CA GLU A 505 2.26 5.18 -8.61
C GLU A 505 2.96 3.86 -8.27
N ASP A 506 2.45 3.15 -7.26
CA ASP A 506 3.18 2.08 -6.58
C ASP A 506 4.65 2.51 -6.37
N GLY A 507 5.60 1.67 -6.78
CA GLY A 507 7.02 1.94 -6.72
C GLY A 507 7.83 0.67 -6.79
N THR A 508 9.13 0.82 -7.04
CA THR A 508 10.11 -0.28 -6.98
C THR A 508 11.22 0.07 -6.00
N ASP A 509 11.79 -0.94 -5.36
CA ASP A 509 12.85 -0.84 -4.36
C ASP A 509 13.99 0.10 -4.80
N VAL A 510 14.45 0.02 -6.05
CA VAL A 510 15.54 0.85 -6.57
C VAL A 510 15.18 2.33 -6.75
N LEU A 511 13.89 2.69 -6.75
CA LEU A 511 13.43 4.09 -6.71
C LEU A 511 13.27 4.61 -5.28
N ALA A 512 13.20 3.72 -4.28
CA ALA A 512 13.06 4.11 -2.89
C ALA A 512 14.26 4.94 -2.37
N GLY A 513 15.40 4.94 -3.07
CA GLY A 513 16.53 5.82 -2.74
C GLY A 513 16.25 7.32 -2.93
N ASP A 514 15.34 7.66 -3.82
CA ASP A 514 15.11 9.04 -4.28
C ASP A 514 13.66 9.50 -4.25
N SER A 515 12.70 8.59 -4.06
CA SER A 515 11.29 8.93 -3.80
C SER A 515 11.01 9.27 -2.33
N ILE A 516 9.98 10.06 -2.09
CA ILE A 516 9.39 10.34 -0.78
C ILE A 516 8.28 9.35 -0.45
N GLY A 517 7.49 8.93 -1.44
CA GLY A 517 6.41 8.00 -1.19
C GLY A 517 5.91 7.25 -2.42
N PHE A 518 5.30 6.10 -2.15
CA PHE A 518 4.70 5.17 -3.11
C PHE A 518 3.19 5.16 -2.87
N MET A 519 2.39 5.36 -3.91
CA MET A 519 0.93 5.43 -3.82
C MET A 519 0.32 4.29 -4.63
N GLY A 520 -0.05 3.21 -3.95
CA GLY A 520 -0.60 2.03 -4.59
C GLY A 520 -0.52 0.77 -3.74
N THR A 521 -1.29 -0.24 -4.16
CA THR A 521 -1.37 -1.54 -3.51
C THR A 521 -2.03 -2.56 -4.44
N ASN A 522 -1.59 -3.81 -4.34
CA ASN A 522 -2.22 -4.95 -4.98
C ASN A 522 -3.62 -5.26 -4.41
N TYR A 523 -4.00 -4.66 -3.28
CA TYR A 523 -5.37 -4.74 -2.74
C TYR A 523 -6.39 -4.14 -3.72
N LEU A 524 -6.06 -3.00 -4.34
CA LEU A 524 -6.92 -2.38 -5.35
C LEU A 524 -7.15 -3.33 -6.53
N TRP A 525 -6.10 -4.04 -6.95
CA TRP A 525 -6.15 -4.93 -8.10
C TRP A 525 -7.05 -6.14 -7.86
N ASP A 526 -7.18 -6.56 -6.61
CA ASP A 526 -8.10 -7.62 -6.21
C ASP A 526 -9.55 -7.12 -6.28
N LEU A 527 -9.81 -5.90 -5.80
CA LEU A 527 -11.14 -5.27 -5.87
C LEU A 527 -11.58 -5.03 -7.32
N LEU A 528 -10.68 -4.56 -8.18
CA LEU A 528 -10.96 -4.30 -9.60
C LEU A 528 -10.93 -5.57 -10.46
N GLY A 529 -10.63 -6.73 -9.89
CA GLY A 529 -10.64 -8.02 -10.58
C GLY A 529 -9.49 -8.22 -11.57
N TYR A 530 -8.45 -7.38 -11.54
CA TYR A 530 -7.24 -7.53 -12.36
C TYR A 530 -6.51 -8.84 -12.06
N ARG A 531 -6.68 -9.35 -10.84
CA ARG A 531 -6.12 -10.64 -10.39
C ARG A 531 -7.19 -11.70 -10.13
N LYS A 532 -8.30 -11.71 -10.87
CA LYS A 532 -9.44 -12.63 -10.63
C LYS A 532 -9.07 -14.10 -10.43
N ASN A 533 -7.97 -14.57 -11.04
CA ASN A 533 -7.53 -15.96 -10.95
C ASN A 533 -6.62 -16.24 -9.73
N THR A 534 -6.05 -15.21 -9.10
CA THR A 534 -5.03 -15.36 -8.05
C THR A 534 -5.37 -14.63 -6.75
N ALA A 535 -6.27 -13.64 -6.78
CA ALA A 535 -6.72 -12.86 -5.63
C ALA A 535 -7.26 -13.74 -4.49
N THR A 536 -8.12 -14.71 -4.80
CA THR A 536 -8.72 -15.63 -3.80
C THR A 536 -7.68 -16.49 -3.06
N TYR A 537 -6.53 -16.70 -3.69
CA TYR A 537 -5.41 -17.45 -3.11
C TYR A 537 -4.40 -16.59 -2.37
N THR A 538 -4.65 -15.29 -2.22
CA THR A 538 -3.65 -14.35 -1.69
C THR A 538 -4.11 -13.79 -0.36
N ASP A 539 -3.19 -13.73 0.60
CA ASP A 539 -3.26 -12.83 1.76
C ASP A 539 -2.21 -11.72 1.60
N TYR A 540 -2.37 -10.62 2.32
CA TYR A 540 -1.41 -9.51 2.30
C TYR A 540 -0.30 -9.69 3.33
N TYR A 541 0.88 -9.20 3.01
CA TYR A 541 2.04 -9.23 3.90
C TYR A 541 2.85 -7.93 3.75
N PRO A 542 3.34 -7.31 4.84
CA PRO A 542 4.03 -6.01 4.76
C PRO A 542 5.49 -6.13 4.31
N LEU A 543 5.77 -6.83 3.20
CA LEU A 543 7.13 -7.04 2.67
C LEU A 543 7.82 -5.70 2.38
N ALA A 544 7.14 -4.79 1.70
CA ALA A 544 7.62 -3.44 1.41
C ALA A 544 7.86 -2.63 2.70
N GLY A 545 7.00 -2.82 3.70
CA GLY A 545 7.12 -2.19 5.02
C GLY A 545 8.38 -2.65 5.78
N MET A 546 8.75 -3.92 5.64
CA MET A 546 10.01 -4.49 6.15
C MET A 546 11.23 -4.04 5.32
N LEU A 547 11.03 -3.78 4.03
CA LEU A 547 12.12 -3.47 3.12
C LEU A 547 12.53 -2.00 3.13
N MET A 548 11.58 -1.04 3.15
CA MET A 548 11.89 0.35 2.78
C MET A 548 11.02 1.44 3.43
N ARG A 549 10.30 1.16 4.53
CA ARG A 549 9.43 2.17 5.18
C ARG A 549 10.17 3.36 5.81
N ASP A 550 11.44 3.20 6.13
CA ASP A 550 12.32 4.30 6.54
C ASP A 550 12.84 5.14 5.36
N LYS A 551 12.57 4.70 4.12
CA LYS A 551 13.00 5.35 2.88
C LYS A 551 11.86 6.05 2.16
N VAL A 552 10.66 5.46 2.19
CA VAL A 552 9.46 5.97 1.52
C VAL A 552 8.20 5.82 2.39
N MET A 553 7.29 6.77 2.25
CA MET A 553 5.94 6.70 2.82
C MET A 553 5.01 5.91 1.88
N PHE A 554 4.25 4.97 2.42
CA PHE A 554 3.25 4.21 1.65
C PHE A 554 1.86 4.84 1.78
N TYR A 555 1.16 4.96 0.66
CA TYR A 555 -0.23 5.42 0.58
C TYR A 555 -1.03 4.45 -0.27
N GLN A 556 -2.35 4.47 -0.09
CA GLN A 556 -3.27 3.81 -1.01
C GLN A 556 -3.21 4.44 -2.40
N HIS A 557 -3.76 3.76 -3.41
CA HIS A 557 -3.73 4.26 -4.79
C HIS A 557 -4.38 5.65 -4.85
N ASN A 558 -3.68 6.58 -5.49
CA ASN A 558 -3.95 8.01 -5.40
C ASN A 558 -5.24 8.46 -6.11
N LEU A 559 -5.76 7.64 -7.05
CA LEU A 559 -6.98 7.95 -7.79
C LEU A 559 -8.20 7.08 -7.40
N ALA A 560 -7.98 5.95 -6.72
CA ALA A 560 -9.01 4.91 -6.58
C ALA A 560 -9.81 5.08 -5.28
N ALA A 561 -11.09 5.42 -5.42
CA ALA A 561 -12.00 5.62 -4.30
C ALA A 561 -12.15 4.34 -3.46
N GLU A 562 -12.08 3.17 -4.10
CA GLU A 562 -12.21 1.82 -3.54
C GLU A 562 -11.21 1.51 -2.41
N THR A 563 -10.10 2.25 -2.38
CA THR A 563 -9.03 2.06 -1.40
C THR A 563 -8.80 3.27 -0.50
N MET A 564 -9.67 4.28 -0.57
CA MET A 564 -9.64 5.38 0.38
C MET A 564 -10.03 4.89 1.77
N THR A 565 -9.51 5.56 2.80
CA THR A 565 -9.81 5.22 4.20
C THR A 565 -11.12 5.87 4.62
N ASP A 566 -12.23 5.27 4.17
CA ASP A 566 -13.61 5.73 4.44
C ASP A 566 -14.45 4.71 5.19
N ASN A 567 -13.81 3.64 5.69
CA ASN A 567 -14.47 2.59 6.46
C ASN A 567 -13.48 1.92 7.43
N LYS A 568 -14.04 1.16 8.38
CA LYS A 568 -13.27 0.46 9.44
C LYS A 568 -12.30 -0.56 8.86
N ASP A 569 -12.70 -1.28 7.81
CA ASP A 569 -11.89 -2.36 7.23
C ASP A 569 -10.63 -1.79 6.57
N MET A 570 -10.75 -0.72 5.79
CA MET A 570 -9.60 -0.04 5.19
C MET A 570 -8.70 0.63 6.24
N LEU A 571 -9.27 1.22 7.29
CA LEU A 571 -8.48 1.78 8.39
C LEU A 571 -7.69 0.69 9.12
N ARG A 572 -8.34 -0.44 9.47
CA ARG A 572 -7.69 -1.60 10.07
C ARG A 572 -6.57 -2.14 9.17
N TRP A 573 -6.85 -2.28 7.87
CA TRP A 573 -5.89 -2.76 6.89
C TRP A 573 -4.66 -1.84 6.80
N ASN A 574 -4.88 -0.53 6.67
CA ASN A 574 -3.80 0.46 6.59
C ASN A 574 -2.93 0.46 7.85
N ALA A 575 -3.55 0.40 9.03
CA ALA A 575 -2.83 0.31 10.30
C ALA A 575 -1.96 -0.97 10.36
N ALA A 576 -2.54 -2.13 10.01
CA ALA A 576 -1.83 -3.41 10.06
C ALA A 576 -0.67 -3.50 9.06
N MET A 577 -0.85 -2.95 7.85
CA MET A 577 0.15 -2.99 6.78
C MET A 577 1.16 -1.85 6.84
N GLY A 578 0.94 -0.84 7.69
CA GLY A 578 1.84 0.29 7.87
C GLY A 578 1.69 1.39 6.81
N TYR A 579 0.51 1.53 6.23
CA TYR A 579 0.18 2.56 5.24
C TYR A 579 -0.27 3.85 5.93
N ASN A 580 0.08 4.99 5.33
CA ASN A 580 -0.50 6.29 5.67
C ASN A 580 -1.92 6.36 5.11
N LEU A 581 -2.75 7.20 5.73
CA LEU A 581 -4.18 7.27 5.42
C LEU A 581 -4.43 8.16 4.20
N SER A 582 -5.41 7.76 3.41
CA SER A 582 -5.85 8.45 2.20
C SER A 582 -7.35 8.74 2.26
N GLY A 583 -7.81 9.85 1.71
CA GLY A 583 -9.23 10.19 1.60
C GLY A 583 -9.54 10.95 0.31
N ASP A 584 -10.82 10.94 -0.10
CA ASP A 584 -11.29 11.64 -1.30
C ASP A 584 -12.20 12.82 -0.92
N LEU A 585 -11.80 14.03 -1.34
CA LEU A 585 -12.56 15.26 -1.11
C LEU A 585 -13.73 15.44 -2.07
N TYR A 586 -13.92 14.57 -3.06
CA TYR A 586 -15.09 14.57 -3.95
C TYR A 586 -16.41 14.52 -3.16
N THR A 587 -16.42 13.80 -2.03
CA THR A 587 -17.59 13.70 -1.12
C THR A 587 -17.73 14.90 -0.17
N GLY A 588 -16.83 15.88 -0.26
CA GLY A 588 -16.81 17.08 0.56
C GLY A 588 -16.06 16.93 1.89
N VAL A 589 -15.66 18.07 2.46
CA VAL A 589 -14.85 18.16 3.69
C VAL A 589 -15.61 17.86 4.99
N ALA A 590 -16.95 17.85 4.94
CA ALA A 590 -17.79 17.54 6.09
C ALA A 590 -17.94 16.04 6.36
N ASN A 591 -17.35 15.18 5.51
CA ASN A 591 -17.35 13.75 5.69
C ASN A 591 -16.60 13.38 7.00
N PRO A 592 -17.22 12.64 7.94
CA PRO A 592 -16.61 12.30 9.23
C PRO A 592 -15.32 11.49 9.10
N TRP A 593 -15.14 10.74 8.00
CA TRP A 593 -13.90 10.01 7.73
C TRP A 593 -12.73 10.93 7.42
N ILE A 594 -12.95 12.08 6.78
CA ILE A 594 -11.90 13.08 6.54
C ILE A 594 -11.33 13.61 7.86
N GLU A 595 -12.20 13.81 8.86
CA GLU A 595 -11.77 14.18 10.20
C GLU A 595 -11.04 13.03 10.90
N LEU A 596 -11.57 11.80 10.81
CA LEU A 596 -10.95 10.63 11.42
C LEU A 596 -9.54 10.41 10.91
N ILE A 597 -9.34 10.41 9.59
CA ILE A 597 -8.02 10.16 9.01
C ILE A 597 -7.05 11.30 9.35
N GLY A 598 -7.53 12.56 9.44
CA GLY A 598 -6.75 13.69 9.89
C GLY A 598 -6.23 13.52 11.32
N VAL A 599 -7.11 13.07 12.24
CA VAL A 599 -6.73 12.77 13.63
C VAL A 599 -5.77 11.59 13.70
N PHE A 600 -6.13 10.45 13.11
CA PHE A 600 -5.34 9.21 13.22
C PHE A 600 -3.97 9.37 12.55
N GLN A 601 -3.90 10.02 11.38
CA GLN A 601 -2.61 10.26 10.74
C GLN A 601 -1.72 11.15 11.62
N LYS A 602 -2.24 12.30 12.08
CA LYS A 602 -1.48 13.29 12.83
C LYS A 602 -1.07 12.83 14.23
N VAL A 603 -2.01 12.27 14.98
CA VAL A 603 -1.83 11.95 16.40
C VAL A 603 -1.21 10.58 16.60
N VAL A 604 -1.45 9.64 15.67
CA VAL A 604 -1.11 8.22 15.84
C VAL A 604 -0.02 7.79 14.88
N LEU A 605 -0.30 7.77 13.57
CA LEU A 605 0.59 7.16 12.57
C LEU A 605 1.89 7.97 12.37
N ALA A 606 1.82 9.30 12.50
CA ALA A 606 2.98 10.18 12.37
C ALA A 606 4.14 9.82 13.30
N GLY A 607 3.83 9.30 14.50
CA GLY A 607 4.84 8.93 15.52
C GLY A 607 5.74 7.77 15.11
N TYR A 608 5.34 7.00 14.10
CA TYR A 608 6.14 5.90 13.58
C TYR A 608 6.15 5.82 12.05
N ALA A 609 5.82 6.88 11.32
CA ALA A 609 5.66 6.84 9.86
C ALA A 609 6.92 6.34 9.10
N ASP A 610 8.10 6.51 9.68
CA ASP A 610 9.41 6.14 9.11
C ASP A 610 10.01 4.85 9.72
N GLN A 611 9.26 4.13 10.54
CA GLN A 611 9.76 2.91 11.20
C GLN A 611 9.58 1.68 10.32
N VAL A 612 10.61 0.84 10.24
CA VAL A 612 10.55 -0.43 9.49
C VAL A 612 9.74 -1.46 10.26
N VAL A 613 8.90 -2.22 9.55
CA VAL A 613 8.18 -3.36 10.13
C VAL A 613 9.19 -4.44 10.55
N GLN A 614 9.15 -4.87 11.81
CA GLN A 614 10.04 -5.88 12.39
C GLN A 614 9.44 -7.28 12.27
N SER A 615 8.13 -7.43 12.49
CA SER A 615 7.41 -8.69 12.34
C SER A 615 5.94 -8.48 11.96
N TYR A 616 5.34 -9.52 11.37
CA TYR A 616 3.91 -9.62 11.07
C TYR A 616 3.42 -11.03 11.39
N ASP A 617 2.77 -11.16 12.53
CA ASP A 617 2.48 -12.44 13.17
C ASP A 617 0.98 -12.69 13.24
N SER A 618 0.55 -13.94 13.00
CA SER A 618 -0.81 -14.38 13.35
C SER A 618 -0.82 -14.76 14.83
N ILE A 619 -1.68 -14.11 15.61
CA ILE A 619 -1.90 -14.42 17.03
C ILE A 619 -2.85 -15.62 17.14
N ASP A 620 -3.90 -15.58 16.33
CA ASP A 620 -4.93 -16.61 16.17
C ASP A 620 -5.48 -16.55 14.72
N PRO A 621 -6.43 -17.42 14.32
CA PRO A 621 -6.96 -17.45 12.96
C PRO A 621 -7.61 -16.14 12.47
N THR A 622 -8.02 -15.26 13.38
CA THR A 622 -8.74 -14.02 13.11
C THR A 622 -7.98 -12.76 13.53
N THR A 623 -6.81 -12.88 14.15
CA THR A 623 -6.09 -11.73 14.71
C THR A 623 -4.62 -11.73 14.31
N THR A 624 -4.10 -10.57 13.90
CA THR A 624 -2.67 -10.39 13.61
C THR A 624 -2.03 -9.30 14.46
N ARG A 625 -0.70 -9.38 14.60
CA ARG A 625 0.17 -8.39 15.23
C ARG A 625 1.22 -7.90 14.24
N THR A 626 1.34 -6.58 14.10
CA THR A 626 2.46 -5.93 13.40
C THR A 626 3.33 -5.20 14.42
N ASP A 627 4.64 -5.50 14.47
CA ASP A 627 5.60 -4.76 15.28
C ASP A 627 6.39 -3.78 14.41
N PHE A 628 6.32 -2.48 14.73
CA PHE A 628 7.08 -1.42 14.08
C PHE A 628 8.33 -1.01 14.89
N GLY A 629 8.70 -1.78 15.91
CA GLY A 629 9.80 -1.46 16.82
C GLY A 629 9.36 -0.55 17.95
N THR A 630 8.86 0.65 17.65
CA THR A 630 8.36 1.63 18.66
C THR A 630 6.85 1.55 18.88
N TYR A 631 6.11 0.96 17.95
CA TYR A 631 4.66 0.78 18.00
C TYR A 631 4.28 -0.66 17.71
N THR A 632 3.12 -1.07 18.19
CA THR A 632 2.51 -2.35 17.85
C THR A 632 1.08 -2.12 17.39
N VAL A 633 0.69 -2.85 16.34
CA VAL A 633 -0.69 -2.89 15.85
C VAL A 633 -1.27 -4.28 16.04
N ILE A 634 -2.45 -4.38 16.63
CA ILE A 634 -3.27 -5.59 16.71
C ILE A 634 -4.50 -5.38 15.84
N ALA A 635 -4.75 -6.25 14.88
CA ALA A 635 -5.89 -6.16 13.98
C ALA A 635 -6.79 -7.39 14.14
N ASN A 636 -8.05 -7.17 14.51
CA ASN A 636 -9.10 -8.19 14.54
C ASN A 636 -9.81 -8.22 13.18
N TRP A 637 -9.59 -9.29 12.42
CA TRP A 637 -10.19 -9.53 11.10
C TRP A 637 -11.58 -10.18 11.18
N ASP A 638 -12.04 -10.59 12.38
CA ASP A 638 -13.41 -11.04 12.59
C ASP A 638 -14.35 -9.83 12.65
N THR A 639 -15.12 -9.61 11.58
CA THR A 639 -16.09 -8.51 11.47
C THR A 639 -17.41 -8.79 12.20
N GLY A 640 -17.62 -10.00 12.72
CA GLY A 640 -18.79 -10.39 13.50
C GLY A 640 -18.59 -10.30 15.00
N ASN A 641 -17.37 -10.54 15.51
CA ASN A 641 -17.10 -10.64 16.94
C ASN A 641 -16.01 -9.67 17.41
N GLY A 642 -16.20 -9.10 18.61
CA GLY A 642 -15.14 -8.33 19.28
C GLY A 642 -13.98 -9.21 19.74
N TYR A 643 -12.82 -8.60 19.95
CA TYR A 643 -11.60 -9.29 20.37
C TYR A 643 -11.15 -8.82 21.75
N VAL A 644 -11.03 -9.74 22.71
CA VAL A 644 -10.53 -9.44 24.06
C VAL A 644 -9.01 -9.39 23.99
N LEU A 645 -8.45 -8.19 24.03
CA LEU A 645 -7.00 -7.99 23.97
C LEU A 645 -6.34 -8.29 25.32
N ASP A 646 -6.95 -7.82 26.41
CA ASP A 646 -6.52 -8.03 27.80
C ASP A 646 -7.70 -7.81 28.77
N ASP A 647 -7.44 -7.81 30.08
CA ASP A 647 -8.45 -7.60 31.13
C ASP A 647 -9.10 -6.20 31.12
N GLN A 648 -8.44 -5.24 30.47
CA GLN A 648 -8.81 -3.84 30.41
C GLN A 648 -9.37 -3.43 29.04
N THR A 649 -9.07 -4.18 27.98
CA THR A 649 -9.27 -3.72 26.61
C THR A 649 -9.97 -4.79 25.78
N THR A 650 -11.06 -4.39 25.14
CA THR A 650 -11.78 -5.22 24.17
C THR A 650 -12.04 -4.40 22.92
N LEU A 651 -11.57 -4.91 21.79
CA LEU A 651 -11.76 -4.31 20.48
C LEU A 651 -13.19 -4.55 20.01
N SER A 652 -13.74 -3.63 19.22
CA SER A 652 -15.01 -3.89 18.52
C SER A 652 -14.88 -5.06 17.55
N SER A 653 -16.00 -5.53 17.00
CA SER A 653 -15.94 -6.38 15.81
C SER A 653 -15.23 -5.63 14.67
N GLY A 654 -14.36 -6.34 13.96
CA GLY A 654 -13.45 -5.77 12.97
C GLY A 654 -12.50 -4.72 13.54
N GLY A 655 -12.29 -4.69 14.86
CA GLY A 655 -11.57 -3.63 15.53
C GLY A 655 -10.05 -3.75 15.43
N PHE A 656 -9.35 -2.74 15.94
CA PHE A 656 -7.90 -2.73 15.97
C PHE A 656 -7.38 -1.90 17.15
N ASP A 657 -6.12 -2.12 17.52
CA ASP A 657 -5.38 -1.37 18.55
C ASP A 657 -4.00 -1.00 18.02
N ILE A 658 -3.63 0.26 18.14
CA ILE A 658 -2.31 0.82 17.82
C ILE A 658 -1.77 1.37 19.14
N ALA A 659 -0.62 0.87 19.59
CA ALA A 659 -0.04 1.30 20.86
C ALA A 659 1.45 1.62 20.70
N ALA A 660 1.85 2.81 21.15
CA ALA A 660 3.26 3.13 21.36
C ALA A 660 3.80 2.33 22.55
N LYS A 661 4.99 1.75 22.43
CA LYS A 661 5.59 0.91 23.48
C LYS A 661 5.92 1.70 24.76
N ASP A 662 6.08 3.01 24.66
CA ASP A 662 6.30 3.92 25.79
C ASP A 662 4.99 4.41 26.45
N GLY A 663 3.83 4.02 25.92
CA GLY A 663 2.52 4.43 26.40
C GLY A 663 2.13 5.87 26.05
N SER A 664 2.91 6.57 25.21
CA SER A 664 2.62 7.95 24.80
C SER A 664 1.38 8.07 23.91
N VAL A 665 1.05 7.04 23.15
CA VAL A 665 -0.11 7.01 22.25
C VAL A 665 -0.79 5.65 22.29
N ARG A 666 -2.12 5.64 22.32
CA ARG A 666 -2.94 4.45 22.07
C ARG A 666 -4.18 4.81 21.29
N ALA A 667 -4.47 4.11 20.20
CA ALA A 667 -5.64 4.39 19.37
C ALA A 667 -6.22 3.14 18.72
N GLY A 668 -7.51 3.17 18.42
CA GLY A 668 -8.20 1.98 17.92
C GLY A 668 -9.71 2.09 17.98
N SER A 669 -10.38 0.96 17.85
CA SER A 669 -11.83 0.85 18.00
C SER A 669 -12.21 -0.15 19.09
N TYR A 670 -12.96 0.32 20.08
CA TYR A 670 -13.12 -0.37 21.36
C TYR A 670 -14.57 -0.52 21.79
N THR A 671 -14.86 -1.61 22.50
CA THR A 671 -16.09 -1.79 23.30
C THR A 671 -15.78 -1.72 24.80
N ARG A 672 -14.53 -1.97 25.19
CA ARG A 672 -14.01 -1.81 26.55
C ARG A 672 -12.64 -1.15 26.48
N TYR A 673 -12.45 -0.09 27.26
CA TYR A 673 -11.21 0.69 27.27
C TYR A 673 -10.77 1.00 28.69
N ASN A 674 -9.48 0.78 28.99
CA ASN A 674 -8.89 0.97 30.32
C ASN A 674 -9.70 0.30 31.45
N GLY A 675 -10.37 -0.81 31.18
CA GLY A 675 -11.19 -1.60 32.10
C GLY A 675 -12.59 -1.06 32.41
N TYR A 676 -13.07 -0.13 31.59
CA TYR A 676 -14.45 0.36 31.60
C TYR A 676 -15.16 -0.06 30.31
N ASN A 677 -16.40 -0.56 30.42
CA ASN A 677 -17.22 -0.86 29.24
C ASN A 677 -17.76 0.46 28.71
N LEU A 678 -17.46 0.77 27.44
CA LEU A 678 -17.96 1.97 26.80
C LEU A 678 -19.48 1.85 26.63
N ASP A 679 -20.16 3.00 26.57
CA ASP A 679 -21.58 3.03 26.23
C ASP A 679 -21.82 2.40 24.84
N PRO A 680 -23.02 1.88 24.54
CA PRO A 680 -23.30 1.29 23.23
C PRO A 680 -22.92 2.22 22.06
N GLY A 681 -22.34 1.63 21.01
CA GLY A 681 -21.97 2.32 19.78
C GLY A 681 -20.55 2.04 19.30
N GLU A 682 -20.18 2.71 18.22
CA GLU A 682 -18.83 2.72 17.68
C GLU A 682 -17.97 3.76 18.41
N HIS A 683 -16.72 3.41 18.73
CA HIS A 683 -15.80 4.29 19.47
C HIS A 683 -14.40 4.22 18.88
N TYR A 684 -14.10 5.14 17.97
CA TYR A 684 -12.74 5.32 17.44
C TYR A 684 -12.00 6.28 18.34
N LEU A 685 -11.16 5.73 19.23
CA LEU A 685 -10.44 6.52 20.22
C LEU A 685 -9.00 6.72 19.77
N ALA A 686 -8.48 7.93 19.96
CA ALA A 686 -7.05 8.19 19.89
C ALA A 686 -6.62 8.97 21.14
N GLU A 687 -5.87 8.31 22.00
CA GLU A 687 -5.31 8.87 23.23
C GLU A 687 -3.85 9.25 23.01
N SER A 688 -3.48 10.46 23.42
CA SER A 688 -2.09 10.92 23.47
C SER A 688 -1.75 11.42 24.87
N ARG A 689 -0.55 11.07 25.35
CA ARG A 689 -0.09 11.33 26.70
C ARG A 689 1.22 12.11 26.69
N SER A 690 1.28 13.09 27.57
CA SER A 690 2.51 13.77 27.98
C SER A 690 2.55 13.81 29.51
N LYS A 691 3.63 14.34 30.07
CA LYS A 691 3.78 14.49 31.52
C LYS A 691 2.67 15.35 32.15
N ASP A 692 2.25 16.38 31.44
CA ASP A 692 1.39 17.44 31.96
C ASP A 692 -0.02 17.42 31.35
N GLU A 693 -0.31 16.50 30.42
CA GLU A 693 -1.59 16.46 29.73
C GLU A 693 -1.87 15.07 29.13
N ILE A 694 -3.14 14.64 29.21
CA ILE A 694 -3.68 13.48 28.47
C ILE A 694 -4.80 14.01 27.57
N ARG A 695 -4.73 13.78 26.26
CA ARG A 695 -5.80 14.10 25.30
C ARG A 695 -6.45 12.84 24.77
N LEU A 696 -7.77 12.86 24.65
CA LEU A 696 -8.55 11.84 23.97
C LEU A 696 -9.37 12.46 22.84
N TYR A 697 -9.17 11.95 21.64
CA TYR A 697 -9.95 12.27 20.45
C TYR A 697 -10.95 11.14 20.18
N GLN A 698 -12.17 11.51 19.77
CA GLN A 698 -13.17 10.58 19.24
C GLN A 698 -13.82 11.20 17.99
N PRO A 699 -13.13 11.17 16.82
CA PRO A 699 -13.61 11.84 15.60
C PRO A 699 -14.91 11.21 15.06
N ILE A 700 -15.08 9.90 15.27
CA ILE A 700 -16.30 9.14 15.02
C ILE A 700 -16.61 8.34 16.28
N GLY A 701 -17.83 8.52 16.80
CA GLY A 701 -18.37 7.67 17.85
C GLY A 701 -19.44 8.35 18.69
N SER A 702 -20.15 7.53 19.46
CA SER A 702 -21.27 7.97 20.29
C SER A 702 -20.83 8.54 21.64
N ASP A 703 -21.68 9.36 22.26
CA ASP A 703 -21.42 9.89 23.60
C ASP A 703 -21.13 8.74 24.58
N THR A 704 -20.02 8.83 25.31
CA THR A 704 -19.56 7.70 26.13
C THR A 704 -18.80 8.16 27.35
N THR A 705 -18.91 7.41 28.45
CA THR A 705 -18.01 7.60 29.60
C THR A 705 -16.69 6.89 29.31
N VAL A 706 -15.60 7.64 29.38
CA VAL A 706 -14.24 7.12 29.21
C VAL A 706 -13.50 7.11 30.53
N ARG A 707 -12.59 6.14 30.68
CA ARG A 707 -11.73 5.98 31.85
C ARG A 707 -10.27 6.11 31.44
N PHE A 708 -9.50 6.86 32.24
CA PHE A 708 -8.08 7.11 32.05
C PHE A 708 -7.30 6.62 33.26
N ARG A 709 -6.11 6.05 33.04
CA ARG A 709 -5.09 6.04 34.11
C ARG A 709 -4.58 7.46 34.32
N SER A 710 -4.55 7.92 35.57
CA SER A 710 -4.02 9.23 35.95
C SER A 710 -2.54 9.36 35.59
N GLY A 711 -2.09 10.58 35.33
CA GLY A 711 -0.68 10.85 35.07
C GLY A 711 0.19 10.57 36.30
N GLU A 712 1.42 10.13 36.09
CA GLU A 712 2.34 9.86 37.18
C GLU A 712 2.58 11.12 38.04
N GLY A 713 2.36 11.00 39.36
CA GLY A 713 2.54 12.10 40.30
C GLY A 713 1.42 13.15 40.30
N TRP A 714 0.32 12.94 39.55
CA TRP A 714 -0.83 13.84 39.58
C TRP A 714 -1.60 13.66 40.89
N ALA A 715 -1.72 14.73 41.69
CA ALA A 715 -2.51 14.71 42.92
C ALA A 715 -4.02 14.63 42.63
N HIS A 716 -4.45 15.42 41.65
CA HIS A 716 -5.79 15.43 41.10
C HIS A 716 -5.74 15.70 39.59
N ALA A 717 -6.83 15.42 38.88
CA ALA A 717 -7.04 15.77 37.49
C ALA A 717 -8.26 16.69 37.32
N ILE A 718 -8.15 17.63 36.39
CA ILE A 718 -9.28 18.40 35.85
C ILE A 718 -9.39 18.12 34.36
N ALA A 719 -10.61 18.21 33.81
CA ALA A 719 -10.88 17.92 32.41
C ALA A 719 -11.66 19.06 31.74
N ALA A 720 -11.45 19.22 30.43
CA ALA A 720 -12.20 20.14 29.59
C ALA A 720 -12.36 19.61 28.17
N ALA A 721 -13.43 20.02 27.49
CA ALA A 721 -13.67 19.73 26.07
C ALA A 721 -13.22 20.89 25.18
N TYR A 722 -12.71 20.58 24.00
CA TYR A 722 -12.16 21.54 23.05
C TYR A 722 -12.68 21.29 21.64
N ASP A 723 -12.80 22.38 20.85
CA ASP A 723 -13.00 22.26 19.40
C ASP A 723 -11.66 22.07 18.67
N VAL A 724 -11.73 21.85 17.36
CA VAL A 724 -10.56 21.58 16.51
C VAL A 724 -9.54 22.72 16.47
N SER A 725 -9.96 23.96 16.75
CA SER A 725 -9.07 25.12 16.84
C SER A 725 -8.29 25.17 18.16
N GLY A 726 -8.61 24.27 19.10
CA GLY A 726 -8.07 24.28 20.47
C GLY A 726 -8.79 25.27 21.38
N LYS A 727 -9.92 25.83 20.95
CA LYS A 727 -10.75 26.68 21.82
C LYS A 727 -11.51 25.79 22.80
N LYS A 728 -11.39 26.13 24.09
CA LYS A 728 -12.12 25.45 25.16
C LYS A 728 -13.63 25.67 24.98
N LEU A 729 -14.39 24.59 24.94
CA LEU A 729 -15.85 24.59 24.92
C LEU A 729 -16.39 24.71 26.35
N VAL A 730 -15.92 23.83 27.24
CA VAL A 730 -16.41 23.76 28.64
C VAL A 730 -15.46 22.95 29.52
N ASP A 731 -15.48 23.21 30.83
CA ASP A 731 -14.86 22.35 31.84
C ASP A 731 -15.81 21.19 32.16
N LEU A 732 -15.28 19.98 32.32
CA LEU A 732 -16.07 18.75 32.47
C LEU A 732 -16.06 18.25 33.92
N PRO A 733 -17.16 17.60 34.38
CA PRO A 733 -17.13 16.85 35.62
C PRO A 733 -16.08 15.74 35.57
N VAL A 734 -15.36 15.56 36.68
CA VAL A 734 -14.33 14.53 36.81
C VAL A 734 -14.61 13.67 38.03
N THR A 735 -14.58 12.35 37.84
CA THR A 735 -14.67 11.36 38.93
C THR A 735 -13.33 10.65 39.09
N GLU A 736 -12.73 10.76 40.27
CA GLU A 736 -11.44 10.13 40.61
C GLU A 736 -11.68 8.88 41.46
N ASN A 737 -11.15 7.74 41.01
CA ASN A 737 -11.31 6.43 41.65
C ASN A 737 -9.94 5.73 41.72
N GLY A 738 -9.16 6.03 42.76
CA GLY A 738 -7.79 5.50 42.91
C GLY A 738 -6.87 6.03 41.82
N GLU A 739 -6.25 5.14 41.04
CA GLU A 739 -5.40 5.51 39.90
C GLU A 739 -6.18 5.90 38.64
N PHE A 740 -7.51 5.77 38.64
CA PHE A 740 -8.34 6.04 37.47
C PHE A 740 -9.13 7.35 37.59
N VAL A 741 -9.29 8.01 36.44
CA VAL A 741 -10.09 9.22 36.26
C VAL A 741 -11.16 8.94 35.21
N GLN A 742 -12.41 9.33 35.46
CA GLN A 742 -13.53 9.17 34.54
C GLN A 742 -14.12 10.51 34.14
N VAL A 743 -14.45 10.63 32.86
CA VAL A 743 -15.02 11.82 32.21
C VAL A 743 -15.99 11.36 31.12
N ASP A 744 -17.09 12.09 30.92
CA ASP A 744 -17.97 11.89 29.77
C ASP A 744 -17.40 12.59 28.53
N TYR A 745 -17.24 11.85 27.45
CA TYR A 745 -17.03 12.40 26.12
C TYR A 745 -18.40 12.67 25.49
N ILE A 746 -18.70 13.94 25.24
CA ILE A 746 -19.94 14.37 24.59
C ILE A 746 -19.59 14.95 23.23
N ALA A 747 -20.05 14.31 22.16
CA ALA A 747 -19.65 14.60 20.78
C ALA A 747 -20.10 16.00 20.30
N SER A 748 -21.22 16.50 20.83
CA SER A 748 -21.71 17.85 20.54
C SER A 748 -22.07 18.62 21.81
N ILE A 749 -21.40 19.75 22.04
CA ILE A 749 -21.63 20.63 23.18
C ILE A 749 -22.03 22.00 22.65
N ASN A 750 -23.24 22.47 22.99
CA ASN A 750 -23.79 23.74 22.53
C ASN A 750 -23.75 23.92 20.99
N LYS A 751 -24.04 22.85 20.23
CA LYS A 751 -23.97 22.81 18.75
C LYS A 751 -22.55 22.94 18.18
N HIS A 752 -21.52 22.89 19.01
CA HIS A 752 -20.14 22.75 18.58
C HIS A 752 -19.71 21.30 18.68
N LYS A 753 -19.00 20.79 17.68
CA LYS A 753 -18.40 19.45 17.74
C LYS A 753 -17.22 19.46 18.71
N THR A 754 -17.18 18.48 19.61
CA THR A 754 -16.02 18.22 20.46
C THR A 754 -14.98 17.48 19.63
N ALA A 755 -13.79 18.08 19.46
CA ALA A 755 -12.68 17.46 18.76
C ALA A 755 -11.87 16.54 19.70
N TYR A 756 -11.67 16.99 20.94
CA TYR A 756 -11.03 16.20 21.98
C TYR A 756 -11.42 16.69 23.38
N ILE A 757 -11.20 15.82 24.36
CA ILE A 757 -11.14 16.19 25.78
C ILE A 757 -9.68 16.14 26.24
N ALA A 758 -9.31 17.03 27.16
CA ALA A 758 -7.99 17.07 27.76
C ALA A 758 -8.07 16.99 29.29
N LEU A 759 -7.24 16.13 29.89
CA LEU A 759 -7.03 16.04 31.33
C LEU A 759 -5.68 16.68 31.66
N THR A 760 -5.63 17.48 32.73
CA THR A 760 -4.40 18.15 33.21
C THR A 760 -4.25 18.00 34.72
N PRO A 761 -3.01 18.03 35.26
CA PRO A 761 -2.77 17.89 36.69
C PRO A 761 -3.28 19.11 37.46
N SER A 762 -3.86 18.85 38.63
CA SER A 762 -4.35 19.87 39.55
C SER A 762 -3.90 19.59 40.99
N LYS A 763 -3.78 20.67 41.78
CA LYS A 763 -3.52 20.58 43.23
C LYS A 763 -4.77 20.21 44.04
N SER A 764 -5.95 20.36 43.46
CA SER A 764 -7.24 20.08 44.09
C SER A 764 -8.19 19.38 43.13
N ALA A 765 -9.07 18.53 43.67
CA ALA A 765 -10.11 17.86 42.90
C ALA A 765 -10.97 18.84 42.08
N SER A 766 -11.51 18.38 40.95
CA SER A 766 -12.37 19.20 40.09
C SER A 766 -13.57 19.76 40.87
N THR A 767 -13.78 21.07 40.72
CA THR A 767 -14.93 21.79 41.29
C THR A 767 -16.18 21.67 40.43
N VAL A 768 -16.04 21.26 39.16
CA VAL A 768 -17.16 21.01 38.25
C VAL A 768 -17.81 19.68 38.65
N LYS A 769 -19.07 19.74 39.08
CA LYS A 769 -19.83 18.56 39.51
C LYS A 769 -20.93 18.16 38.54
N ASP A 770 -21.40 19.09 37.72
CA ASP A 770 -22.45 18.86 36.74
C ASP A 770 -22.35 19.89 35.59
N ILE A 771 -22.99 19.59 34.46
CA ILE A 771 -23.02 20.37 33.22
C ILE A 771 -24.43 20.32 32.61
N PRO A 772 -24.89 21.39 31.92
CA PRO A 772 -26.26 21.46 31.40
C PRO A 772 -26.53 20.59 30.16
N PHE A 773 -25.52 19.88 29.66
CA PHE A 773 -25.60 18.95 28.55
C PHE A 773 -25.14 17.58 29.06
N HIS A 774 -25.88 16.54 28.71
CA HIS A 774 -25.63 15.17 29.15
C HIS A 774 -25.46 14.27 27.93
N LYS A 775 -24.85 13.10 28.14
CA LYS A 775 -24.76 12.07 27.11
C LYS A 775 -26.13 11.81 26.50
N VAL A 776 -26.21 11.86 25.18
CA VAL A 776 -27.38 11.42 24.44
C VAL A 776 -27.22 9.93 24.16
N LYS A 777 -28.19 9.13 24.60
CA LYS A 777 -28.17 7.69 24.32
C LYS A 777 -28.18 7.50 22.80
N GLU A 778 -27.22 6.73 22.30
CA GLU A 778 -27.16 6.38 20.88
C GLU A 778 -28.46 5.65 20.49
N LEU A 779 -28.98 6.03 19.32
CA LEU A 779 -30.00 5.25 18.63
C LEU A 779 -29.31 4.45 17.54
N THR A 780 -29.53 3.14 17.51
CA THR A 780 -28.95 2.25 16.50
C THR A 780 -29.85 2.23 15.27
N ASN A 781 -29.28 2.22 14.06
CA ASN A 781 -30.05 1.90 12.85
C ASN A 781 -30.38 0.40 12.84
N LEU A 782 -31.61 0.07 13.22
CA LEU A 782 -32.14 -1.28 13.31
C LEU A 782 -32.42 -1.91 11.94
N ALA A 783 -32.51 -1.11 10.87
CA ALA A 783 -32.80 -1.57 9.52
C ALA A 783 -31.54 -1.97 8.72
N LEU A 784 -30.35 -1.60 9.19
CA LEU A 784 -29.10 -1.86 8.45
C LEU A 784 -28.90 -3.36 8.22
N ARG A 785 -28.75 -3.75 6.96
CA ARG A 785 -28.56 -5.12 6.47
C ARG A 785 -29.66 -6.11 6.87
N GLN A 786 -30.84 -5.60 7.22
CA GLN A 786 -32.01 -6.44 7.48
C GLN A 786 -32.69 -6.88 6.18
N PRO A 787 -33.58 -7.89 6.23
CA PRO A 787 -34.42 -8.25 5.09
C PRO A 787 -35.37 -7.12 4.68
N PHE A 788 -35.29 -6.73 3.41
CA PHE A 788 -36.21 -5.78 2.79
C PHE A 788 -37.06 -6.47 1.71
N GLU A 789 -38.34 -6.11 1.66
CA GLU A 789 -39.31 -6.51 0.64
C GLU A 789 -39.95 -5.26 0.01
N SER A 790 -40.36 -5.36 -1.25
CA SER A 790 -41.03 -4.26 -1.96
C SER A 790 -42.25 -4.76 -2.72
N SER A 791 -43.20 -3.86 -3.00
CA SER A 791 -44.35 -4.19 -3.84
C SER A 791 -43.95 -4.53 -5.28
N THR A 792 -42.98 -3.80 -5.83
CA THR A 792 -42.39 -4.05 -7.15
C THR A 792 -40.93 -3.56 -7.20
N ASN A 793 -40.16 -4.08 -8.17
CA ASN A 793 -38.85 -3.56 -8.53
C ASN A 793 -38.86 -3.16 -10.01
N ALA A 794 -38.19 -2.07 -10.35
CA ALA A 794 -38.09 -1.58 -11.74
C ALA A 794 -37.39 -2.60 -12.65
N ASN A 795 -36.37 -3.28 -12.12
CA ASN A 795 -35.63 -4.36 -12.79
C ASN A 795 -34.94 -5.27 -11.75
N THR A 796 -34.05 -6.16 -12.20
CA THR A 796 -33.31 -7.11 -11.35
C THR A 796 -32.14 -6.50 -10.57
N GLU A 797 -31.74 -5.27 -10.89
CA GLU A 797 -30.61 -4.55 -10.28
C GLU A 797 -31.08 -3.57 -9.19
N LEU A 798 -32.22 -2.90 -9.40
CA LEU A 798 -32.79 -1.89 -8.48
C LEU A 798 -33.77 -2.51 -7.49
N VAL A 799 -33.24 -3.37 -6.62
CA VAL A 799 -34.02 -4.24 -5.72
C VAL A 799 -34.12 -3.72 -4.29
N ALA A 800 -35.13 -4.16 -3.53
CA ALA A 800 -35.46 -3.69 -2.19
C ALA A 800 -34.29 -3.68 -1.19
N LYS A 801 -33.40 -4.69 -1.25
CA LYS A 801 -32.24 -4.81 -0.34
C LYS A 801 -31.26 -3.63 -0.40
N LEU A 802 -31.24 -2.89 -1.52
CA LEU A 802 -30.37 -1.72 -1.68
C LEU A 802 -30.79 -0.59 -0.75
N ALA A 803 -32.07 -0.56 -0.32
CA ALA A 803 -32.57 0.47 0.60
C ALA A 803 -32.10 0.30 2.06
N GLY A 804 -31.15 -0.59 2.34
CA GLY A 804 -30.64 -0.83 3.69
C GLY A 804 -29.28 -1.51 3.70
N ASP A 805 -28.50 -1.41 2.61
CA ASP A 805 -27.18 -2.05 2.52
C ASP A 805 -26.06 -1.20 3.15
N GLY A 806 -26.36 0.06 3.49
CA GLY A 806 -25.43 1.01 4.06
C GLY A 806 -24.64 1.81 3.02
N ASP A 807 -24.93 1.67 1.74
CA ASP A 807 -24.34 2.44 0.65
C ASP A 807 -25.33 3.50 0.14
N ASP A 808 -25.09 4.76 0.52
CA ASP A 808 -25.94 5.88 0.12
C ASP A 808 -26.01 6.08 -1.42
N PHE A 809 -25.11 5.47 -2.22
CA PHE A 809 -25.04 5.63 -3.68
C PHE A 809 -25.79 4.53 -4.46
N THR A 810 -26.19 3.43 -3.84
CA THR A 810 -27.10 2.46 -4.46
C THR A 810 -28.56 2.84 -4.15
N TYR A 811 -29.55 2.26 -4.84
CA TYR A 811 -30.94 2.55 -4.55
C TYR A 811 -31.93 1.47 -5.02
N TRP A 812 -33.02 1.34 -4.29
CA TRP A 812 -34.22 0.64 -4.74
C TRP A 812 -35.08 1.56 -5.61
N GLU A 813 -35.69 1.01 -6.67
CA GLU A 813 -36.71 1.68 -7.49
C GLU A 813 -37.90 0.77 -7.78
N SER A 814 -39.12 1.29 -7.63
CA SER A 814 -40.35 0.58 -7.99
C SER A 814 -40.68 0.67 -9.49
N VAL A 815 -41.63 -0.13 -9.99
CA VAL A 815 -42.17 0.04 -11.36
C VAL A 815 -42.83 1.42 -11.53
N SER A 816 -42.50 2.10 -12.63
CA SER A 816 -43.01 3.45 -12.93
C SER A 816 -44.54 3.50 -13.11
N ASN A 817 -45.15 4.63 -12.74
CA ASN A 817 -46.57 4.97 -12.89
C ASN A 817 -47.54 4.02 -12.16
N LYS A 818 -47.11 3.45 -11.03
CA LYS A 818 -47.88 2.45 -10.26
C LYS A 818 -48.10 2.82 -8.78
N PHE A 819 -48.04 4.11 -8.41
CA PHE A 819 -48.32 4.51 -7.02
C PHE A 819 -49.73 4.08 -6.56
N PRO A 820 -49.92 3.70 -5.28
CA PRO A 820 -48.89 3.64 -4.24
C PRO A 820 -47.93 2.45 -4.42
N GLN A 821 -46.70 2.60 -3.93
CA GLN A 821 -45.68 1.55 -3.88
C GLN A 821 -45.20 1.39 -2.44
N GLU A 822 -44.77 0.19 -2.08
CA GLU A 822 -44.43 -0.17 -0.71
C GLU A 822 -43.00 -0.71 -0.62
N LEU A 823 -42.30 -0.35 0.46
CA LEU A 823 -41.02 -0.90 0.87
C LEU A 823 -41.10 -1.28 2.35
N ILE A 824 -40.81 -2.52 2.68
CA ILE A 824 -40.95 -3.10 4.03
C ILE A 824 -39.59 -3.59 4.49
N VAL A 825 -39.22 -3.31 5.74
CA VAL A 825 -38.08 -3.93 6.42
C VAL A 825 -38.56 -4.75 7.62
N ASP A 826 -38.03 -5.96 7.77
CA ASP A 826 -38.19 -6.81 8.97
C ASP A 826 -37.00 -6.57 9.91
N LEU A 827 -37.23 -5.98 11.08
CA LEU A 827 -36.21 -5.71 12.10
C LEU A 827 -35.80 -6.97 12.88
N GLY A 828 -36.36 -8.13 12.55
CA GLY A 828 -36.10 -9.44 13.17
C GLY A 828 -36.96 -9.70 14.40
N ASP A 829 -37.07 -8.72 15.30
CA ASP A 829 -37.88 -8.75 16.53
C ASP A 829 -38.63 -7.42 16.74
N SER A 830 -39.60 -7.39 17.66
CA SER A 830 -40.26 -6.13 18.05
C SER A 830 -39.25 -5.21 18.75
N LYS A 831 -39.01 -4.03 18.16
CA LYS A 831 -38.07 -3.01 18.65
C LYS A 831 -38.79 -1.70 18.93
N GLN A 832 -38.27 -0.93 19.88
CA GLN A 832 -38.74 0.44 20.12
C GLN A 832 -38.08 1.39 19.13
N VAL A 833 -38.81 1.77 18.08
CA VAL A 833 -38.39 2.72 17.06
C VAL A 833 -38.72 4.15 17.51
N GLN A 834 -37.78 5.06 17.37
CA GLN A 834 -37.89 6.46 17.78
C GLN A 834 -37.92 7.44 16.60
N LYS A 835 -37.14 7.20 15.54
CA LYS A 835 -37.14 8.05 14.34
C LYS A 835 -36.74 7.26 13.10
N LEU A 836 -37.10 7.76 11.92
CA LEU A 836 -36.67 7.23 10.64
C LEU A 836 -35.93 8.30 9.85
N VAL A 837 -34.87 7.90 9.15
CA VAL A 837 -34.16 8.75 8.18
C VAL A 837 -34.26 8.08 6.82
N LEU A 838 -34.66 8.86 5.81
CA LEU A 838 -34.81 8.41 4.44
C LEU A 838 -33.79 9.15 3.58
N LYS A 839 -33.17 8.45 2.65
CA LYS A 839 -32.16 9.03 1.75
C LYS A 839 -32.44 8.74 0.28
N LEU A 840 -31.91 9.60 -0.57
CA LEU A 840 -31.62 9.34 -1.98
C LEU A 840 -30.12 9.51 -2.23
N PRO A 841 -29.59 9.00 -3.35
CA PRO A 841 -28.18 9.19 -3.66
C PRO A 841 -27.76 10.67 -3.56
N PRO A 842 -26.69 10.99 -2.81
CA PRO A 842 -26.28 12.38 -2.54
C PRO A 842 -25.53 13.01 -3.73
N LEU A 843 -25.95 12.67 -4.96
CA LEU A 843 -25.38 13.15 -6.21
C LEU A 843 -26.21 14.33 -6.73
N ASP A 844 -25.55 15.35 -7.27
CA ASP A 844 -26.23 16.50 -7.90
C ASP A 844 -27.16 16.06 -9.07
N ALA A 845 -26.85 14.93 -9.73
CA ALA A 845 -27.72 14.30 -10.75
C ALA A 845 -29.10 13.88 -10.18
N TRP A 846 -29.18 13.63 -8.87
CA TRP A 846 -30.42 13.38 -8.15
C TRP A 846 -31.04 14.69 -7.65
N GLY A 847 -31.35 15.59 -8.58
CA GLY A 847 -31.88 16.93 -8.31
C GLY A 847 -33.07 16.95 -7.34
N ALA A 848 -33.29 18.13 -6.74
CA ALA A 848 -34.27 18.32 -5.68
C ALA A 848 -35.68 17.84 -6.07
N ARG A 849 -36.33 17.07 -5.20
CA ARG A 849 -37.63 16.45 -5.46
C ARG A 849 -38.44 16.24 -4.18
N ASP A 850 -39.74 16.16 -4.33
CA ASP A 850 -40.65 15.75 -3.27
C ASP A 850 -41.13 14.32 -3.51
N GLN A 851 -41.06 13.47 -2.48
CA GLN A 851 -41.76 12.19 -2.45
C GLN A 851 -42.83 12.20 -1.36
N GLY A 852 -44.07 11.82 -1.70
CA GLY A 852 -45.14 11.62 -0.73
C GLY A 852 -44.99 10.27 -0.06
N ILE A 853 -44.76 10.24 1.25
CA ILE A 853 -44.45 9.01 2.00
C ILE A 853 -45.28 8.95 3.28
N GLU A 854 -45.96 7.83 3.49
CA GLU A 854 -46.55 7.40 4.76
C GLU A 854 -45.67 6.32 5.40
N VAL A 855 -45.53 6.35 6.72
CA VAL A 855 -44.81 5.31 7.47
C VAL A 855 -45.80 4.52 8.30
N GLN A 856 -45.78 3.21 8.12
CA GLN A 856 -46.57 2.26 8.87
C GLN A 856 -45.67 1.29 9.65
N GLY A 857 -46.19 0.78 10.77
CA GLY A 857 -45.53 -0.18 11.64
C GLY A 857 -46.41 -1.39 11.93
N SER A 858 -45.81 -2.58 12.09
CA SER A 858 -46.50 -3.82 12.44
C SER A 858 -45.63 -4.69 13.37
N GLU A 859 -46.26 -5.50 14.21
CA GLU A 859 -45.58 -6.52 15.03
C GLU A 859 -45.54 -7.90 14.35
N ASP A 860 -46.42 -8.17 13.38
CA ASP A 860 -46.67 -9.49 12.79
C ASP A 860 -46.43 -9.55 11.27
N GLY A 861 -46.23 -8.40 10.62
CA GLY A 861 -46.02 -8.31 9.16
C GLY A 861 -47.33 -8.37 8.35
N GLU A 862 -48.49 -8.44 9.01
CA GLU A 862 -49.80 -8.52 8.39
C GLU A 862 -50.67 -7.29 8.70
N HIS A 863 -50.69 -6.86 9.97
CA HIS A 863 -51.53 -5.77 10.46
C HIS A 863 -50.71 -4.49 10.68
N PHE A 864 -50.72 -3.61 9.68
CA PHE A 864 -49.99 -2.34 9.73
C PHE A 864 -50.82 -1.19 10.30
N LYS A 865 -50.18 -0.33 11.11
CA LYS A 865 -50.74 0.91 11.66
C LYS A 865 -49.88 2.09 11.23
N VAL A 866 -50.50 3.21 10.90
CA VAL A 866 -49.78 4.44 10.57
C VAL A 866 -49.03 4.95 11.82
N ILE A 867 -47.71 5.09 11.71
CA ILE A 867 -46.83 5.64 12.76
C ILE A 867 -46.25 7.02 12.38
N ALA A 868 -46.25 7.35 11.09
CA ALA A 868 -46.15 8.73 10.60
C ALA A 868 -47.07 8.91 9.39
N ALA A 869 -47.93 9.93 9.44
CA ALA A 869 -48.92 10.20 8.40
C ALA A 869 -48.27 10.59 7.07
N ASN A 870 -48.97 10.33 5.96
CA ASN A 870 -48.52 10.72 4.62
C ASN A 870 -48.21 12.23 4.55
N LYS A 871 -47.00 12.57 4.10
CA LYS A 871 -46.62 13.94 3.74
C LYS A 871 -45.57 13.94 2.63
N ALA A 872 -45.44 15.09 1.96
CA ALA A 872 -44.33 15.33 1.04
C ALA A 872 -43.02 15.52 1.81
N TYR A 873 -41.99 14.77 1.43
CA TYR A 873 -40.63 14.91 1.91
C TYR A 873 -39.75 15.46 0.79
N THR A 874 -39.15 16.62 1.04
CA THR A 874 -38.25 17.28 0.09
C THR A 874 -36.83 16.77 0.24
N PHE A 875 -36.39 15.98 -0.72
CA PHE A 875 -35.01 15.59 -0.91
C PHE A 875 -34.28 16.68 -1.68
N ASP A 876 -33.21 17.21 -1.11
CA ASP A 876 -32.41 18.28 -1.69
C ASP A 876 -30.93 17.87 -1.67
N PRO A 877 -30.23 17.81 -2.82
CA PRO A 877 -28.82 17.45 -2.86
C PRO A 877 -27.95 18.43 -2.06
N ALA A 878 -28.36 19.70 -1.91
CA ALA A 878 -27.67 20.66 -1.03
C ALA A 878 -27.74 20.29 0.46
N LYS A 879 -28.64 19.36 0.83
CA LYS A 879 -28.79 18.77 2.17
C LYS A 879 -28.53 17.27 2.14
N ALA A 880 -27.63 16.83 1.26
CA ALA A 880 -27.23 15.43 1.09
C ALA A 880 -28.41 14.48 0.81
N ASN A 881 -29.49 14.98 0.18
CA ASN A 881 -30.66 14.18 -0.18
C ASN A 881 -31.18 13.31 1.00
N THR A 882 -31.20 13.89 2.20
CA THR A 882 -31.57 13.19 3.43
C THR A 882 -32.75 13.90 4.10
N VAL A 883 -33.74 13.14 4.55
CA VAL A 883 -34.92 13.65 5.25
C VAL A 883 -35.23 12.81 6.50
N GLU A 884 -35.73 13.47 7.55
CA GLU A 884 -36.19 12.78 8.76
C GLU A 884 -37.71 12.62 8.74
N ALA A 885 -38.16 11.36 8.82
CA ALA A 885 -39.55 11.00 9.04
C ALA A 885 -39.82 10.90 10.54
N GLN A 886 -40.18 12.05 11.12
CA GLN A 886 -40.48 12.16 12.55
C GLN A 886 -41.75 11.38 12.91
N LEU A 887 -41.62 10.47 13.88
CA LEU A 887 -42.75 9.73 14.44
C LEU A 887 -43.54 10.59 15.43
N ALA A 888 -44.86 10.34 15.54
CA ALA A 888 -45.70 11.06 16.50
C ALA A 888 -45.34 10.73 17.97
N ALA A 889 -44.88 9.50 18.20
CA ALA A 889 -44.31 8.98 19.44
C ALA A 889 -43.46 7.75 19.10
N PRO A 890 -42.55 7.31 19.99
CA PRO A 890 -41.87 6.04 19.81
C PRO A 890 -42.86 4.88 19.61
N ALA A 891 -42.58 3.98 18.67
CA ALA A 891 -43.46 2.87 18.31
C ALA A 891 -42.75 1.52 18.53
N SER A 892 -43.44 0.55 19.12
CA SER A 892 -42.96 -0.83 19.22
C SER A 892 -43.39 -1.59 17.96
N VAL A 893 -42.43 -1.95 17.10
CA VAL A 893 -42.69 -2.56 15.80
C VAL A 893 -41.59 -3.56 15.45
N ARG A 894 -41.94 -4.63 14.74
CA ARG A 894 -40.98 -5.52 14.08
C ARG A 894 -40.84 -5.16 12.60
N TYR A 895 -41.92 -4.76 11.95
CA TYR A 895 -41.94 -4.40 10.54
C TYR A 895 -42.18 -2.91 10.38
N VAL A 896 -41.40 -2.26 9.53
CA VAL A 896 -41.61 -0.86 9.12
C VAL A 896 -41.90 -0.87 7.62
N ARG A 897 -43.03 -0.25 7.22
CA ARG A 897 -43.45 -0.11 5.83
C ARG A 897 -43.49 1.37 5.44
N LEU A 898 -42.77 1.73 4.39
CA LEU A 898 -42.93 2.99 3.68
C LEU A 898 -43.96 2.81 2.58
N VAL A 899 -44.96 3.67 2.52
CA VAL A 899 -45.96 3.73 1.44
C VAL A 899 -45.76 5.03 0.67
N PHE A 900 -45.25 4.90 -0.55
CA PHE A 900 -44.98 6.02 -1.44
C PHE A 900 -46.21 6.34 -2.27
N THR A 901 -46.69 7.58 -2.23
CA THR A 901 -47.88 8.03 -2.99
C THR A 901 -47.54 8.93 -4.17
N SER A 902 -46.34 9.51 -4.21
CA SER A 902 -45.89 10.39 -5.31
C SER A 902 -44.37 10.58 -5.30
N ASN A 903 -43.80 10.95 -6.44
CA ASN A 903 -42.42 11.43 -6.59
C ASN A 903 -42.38 12.46 -7.73
N THR A 904 -41.85 13.67 -7.50
CA THR A 904 -41.79 14.74 -8.50
C THR A 904 -40.58 14.65 -9.43
N GLY A 905 -39.54 13.92 -9.05
CA GLY A 905 -38.30 13.79 -9.83
C GLY A 905 -38.32 12.62 -10.84
N TRP A 906 -39.09 11.56 -10.53
CA TRP A 906 -39.22 10.38 -11.38
C TRP A 906 -40.57 9.70 -11.12
N PRO A 907 -41.24 9.08 -12.11
CA PRO A 907 -42.56 8.49 -11.90
C PRO A 907 -42.54 7.13 -11.16
N ALA A 908 -41.62 6.92 -10.21
CA ALA A 908 -41.49 5.72 -9.39
C ALA A 908 -41.07 6.07 -7.94
N ALA A 909 -41.33 5.20 -6.98
CA ALA A 909 -40.75 5.29 -5.65
C ALA A 909 -39.25 4.94 -5.72
N GLN A 910 -38.43 5.74 -5.03
CA GLN A 910 -36.98 5.55 -4.98
C GLN A 910 -36.47 5.81 -3.55
N ILE A 911 -35.56 4.99 -3.05
CA ILE A 911 -34.83 5.18 -1.78
C ILE A 911 -33.43 4.58 -1.91
N SER A 912 -32.40 5.32 -1.51
CA SER A 912 -31.07 4.74 -1.30
C SER A 912 -30.94 4.07 0.05
N GLU A 913 -31.46 4.70 1.12
CA GLU A 913 -31.36 4.12 2.46
C GLU A 913 -32.61 4.48 3.29
N LEU A 914 -33.21 3.47 3.93
CA LEU A 914 -34.16 3.59 5.03
C LEU A 914 -33.42 3.22 6.33
N GLN A 915 -33.18 4.23 7.16
CA GLN A 915 -32.61 4.04 8.49
C GLN A 915 -33.72 4.10 9.55
N VAL A 916 -33.86 3.04 10.33
CA VAL A 916 -34.85 2.93 11.41
C VAL A 916 -34.12 3.01 12.74
N TYR A 917 -34.20 4.14 13.42
CA TYR A 917 -33.45 4.38 14.65
C TYR A 917 -34.25 4.04 15.89
N GLY A 918 -33.69 3.21 16.77
CA GLY A 918 -34.30 2.82 18.03
C GLY A 918 -33.28 2.56 19.14
N SER A 919 -33.80 2.36 20.34
CA SER A 919 -33.00 1.87 21.47
C SER A 919 -32.57 0.44 21.17
N SER A 920 -31.28 0.13 21.26
CA SER A 920 -30.80 -1.26 21.29
C SER A 920 -31.30 -2.03 22.50
#